data_AF-J2QUM0-F1
#
_entry.id   AF-J2QUM0-F1
#
_cell.length_a   1.000
_cell.length_b   1.000
_cell.length_c   1.000
_cell.angle_alpha   90.00
_cell.angle_beta   90.00
_cell.angle_gamma   90.00
#
_symmetry.space_group_name_H-M   'P 1'
#
loop_
_entity.id
_entity.type
_entity.pdbx_description
1 polymer ?
#
loop_
_entity_poly.entity_id
_entity_poly.type
_entity_poly.pdbx_seq_one_letter_code
_entity_poly.pdbx_strand_id
1 'polypeptide(L)'
;MAMRKRTSSLTNDLASNVGDHPSPINHDWTFTYIPTVTTNLKDYAPGSTAIITASGFAAGSTVTLEVDHAVGAGADGVWGTSDDVLDTNTGAGHEPWSVTDGGAGDLDGQVNGSITTSWYVNPDDSAGATFLLTAASAGVDGVIGSGDDAMATTSFTDSVLGVVATGEDVTLDETAGLQNATATPTPAGDADDNDILVASLPSTFTTRLAALGAGTATGAALSGYTGAAGNTGSNAFTITADPGATITDISFVGSSGAPLNGVDSGLDTLDGTSIFLYTDTNNNIVVGRAGSATGAIVFAAYIEETGSPVTGGKIWTVEYQPLKHPVVTNADDSLNLADKVFIGASQDLEFSLANAPSGQNLFLMFTKANPNVVDVAGVLRITDPTIIATGKDPADQSSGVNITTGDTINTSQAGGPTTFGTNNQMIVEQEGIRFSFVTGARQNVTIPNLDQNEADVESNVDFTGVFNAKSASFDVVQLQSGKSAVVRVSAFSTAVESGTNFINGYVGDTSIAISNVRVLNSTGQVIENSNGSVNDPAITISFVAGVATITGVKAGYQIEYTTTSDHNRVLVENGAAVNAKGNEHADFDIGGFTLVQASISKAEIGSRIIFDDDGPSISTTGTEPTLTVDETVLATNDTQ
;
A
#
# COMPACT_ATOMS: atom_id res chain seq x y z
N MET A 1 -63.57 3.39 -4.85
CA MET A 1 -64.01 2.29 -3.95
C MET A 1 -63.43 0.99 -4.50
N ALA A 2 -62.54 0.37 -3.72
CA ALA A 2 -62.06 -1.01 -3.73
C ALA A 2 -61.65 -1.75 -5.05
N MET A 3 -60.37 -2.14 -5.02
CA MET A 3 -59.71 -3.31 -5.65
C MET A 3 -60.58 -4.55 -5.93
N ARG A 4 -60.15 -5.39 -6.90
CA ARG A 4 -59.62 -6.75 -6.60
C ARG A 4 -59.17 -7.55 -7.84
N LYS A 5 -57.92 -8.02 -7.73
CA LYS A 5 -57.35 -9.34 -8.09
C LYS A 5 -58.37 -10.40 -8.58
N ARG A 6 -57.97 -11.20 -9.57
CA ARG A 6 -58.21 -12.65 -9.53
C ARG A 6 -57.19 -13.48 -10.33
N THR A 7 -56.65 -14.45 -9.61
CA THR A 7 -55.87 -15.64 -9.95
C THR A 7 -56.54 -16.57 -10.97
N SER A 8 -55.75 -17.38 -11.69
CA SER A 8 -56.24 -18.64 -12.29
C SER A 8 -55.26 -19.79 -12.09
N SER A 9 -55.81 -20.89 -11.56
CA SER A 9 -55.23 -22.22 -11.36
C SER A 9 -55.51 -23.13 -12.56
N LEU A 10 -54.66 -24.16 -12.68
CA LEU A 10 -54.65 -25.39 -13.51
C LEU A 10 -56.02 -26.12 -13.54
N THR A 11 -56.45 -26.95 -14.51
CA THR A 11 -55.84 -28.12 -15.21
C THR A 11 -56.72 -28.59 -16.41
N ASN A 12 -56.14 -29.50 -17.25
CA ASN A 12 -56.75 -30.49 -18.18
C ASN A 12 -57.43 -30.00 -19.48
N ASP A 13 -57.41 -30.70 -20.62
CA ASP A 13 -57.14 -32.10 -20.94
C ASP A 13 -56.78 -32.26 -22.44
N LEU A 14 -56.17 -33.41 -22.77
CA LEU A 14 -55.73 -33.91 -24.07
C LEU A 14 -56.80 -33.91 -25.19
N ALA A 15 -56.39 -33.67 -26.46
CA ALA A 15 -56.46 -34.69 -27.53
C ALA A 15 -56.07 -34.17 -28.94
N SER A 16 -55.29 -35.02 -29.62
CA SER A 16 -55.10 -35.23 -31.06
C SER A 16 -54.40 -34.15 -31.91
N ASN A 17 -53.15 -34.43 -32.29
CA ASN A 17 -52.83 -34.74 -33.69
C ASN A 17 -51.51 -35.51 -33.80
N VAL A 18 -51.59 -36.68 -34.43
CA VAL A 18 -50.44 -37.53 -34.78
C VAL A 18 -50.01 -37.13 -36.19
N GLY A 19 -48.77 -36.67 -36.34
CA GLY A 19 -48.12 -36.43 -37.61
C GLY A 19 -46.61 -36.26 -37.38
N ASP A 20 -45.82 -37.04 -38.12
CA ASP A 20 -44.35 -37.16 -38.04
C ASP A 20 -43.61 -35.85 -37.73
N HIS A 21 -43.00 -35.80 -36.54
CA HIS A 21 -41.90 -34.89 -36.25
C HIS A 21 -40.73 -35.71 -35.68
N PRO A 22 -39.51 -35.55 -36.21
CA PRO A 22 -38.33 -36.18 -35.63
C PRO A 22 -38.20 -35.76 -34.17
N SER A 23 -37.83 -36.70 -33.30
CA SER A 23 -37.66 -36.51 -31.86
C SER A 23 -36.94 -35.19 -31.55
N PRO A 24 -37.42 -34.40 -30.57
CA PRO A 24 -36.68 -33.24 -30.13
C PRO A 24 -35.34 -33.72 -29.59
N ILE A 25 -34.28 -33.18 -30.18
CA ILE A 25 -32.93 -33.25 -29.63
C ILE A 25 -33.05 -32.66 -28.23
N ASN A 26 -32.86 -33.48 -27.20
CA ASN A 26 -32.75 -33.01 -25.84
C ASN A 26 -31.44 -32.21 -25.79
N HIS A 27 -31.53 -30.90 -26.00
CA HIS A 27 -30.45 -29.98 -25.68
C HIS A 27 -30.43 -29.90 -24.16
N ASP A 28 -29.72 -30.85 -23.56
CA ASP A 28 -29.36 -30.82 -22.16
C ASP A 28 -28.45 -29.60 -21.99
N TRP A 29 -29.03 -28.47 -21.60
CA TRP A 29 -28.27 -27.29 -21.20
C TRP A 29 -27.64 -27.62 -19.85
N THR A 30 -26.54 -28.37 -19.86
CA THR A 30 -25.67 -28.49 -18.71
C THR A 30 -25.10 -27.09 -18.45
N PHE A 31 -25.73 -26.36 -17.53
CA PHE A 31 -25.15 -25.13 -17.00
C PHE A 31 -23.92 -25.57 -16.21
N THR A 32 -22.73 -25.42 -16.80
CA THR A 32 -21.49 -25.60 -16.05
C THR A 32 -21.39 -24.44 -15.08
N TYR A 33 -21.80 -24.67 -13.84
CA TYR A 33 -21.49 -23.76 -12.75
C TYR A 33 -19.98 -23.74 -12.60
N ILE A 34 -19.39 -22.54 -12.66
CA ILE A 34 -17.97 -22.34 -12.40
C ILE A 34 -17.84 -22.27 -10.87
N PRO A 35 -17.12 -23.21 -10.23
CA PRO A 35 -16.94 -23.18 -8.79
C PRO A 35 -16.24 -21.88 -8.37
N THR A 36 -16.64 -21.36 -7.23
CA THR A 36 -16.06 -20.17 -6.59
C THR A 36 -15.89 -20.43 -5.11
N VAL A 37 -14.87 -19.84 -4.50
CA VAL A 37 -14.69 -19.81 -3.05
C VAL A 37 -14.27 -18.41 -2.65
N THR A 38 -14.83 -17.91 -1.56
CA THR A 38 -14.57 -16.57 -1.04
C THR A 38 -14.60 -16.61 0.48
N THR A 39 -13.93 -15.64 1.08
CA THR A 39 -14.03 -15.32 2.50
C THR A 39 -14.85 -14.04 2.69
N ASN A 40 -15.48 -13.85 3.84
CA ASN A 40 -16.28 -12.65 4.11
C ASN A 40 -15.44 -11.37 4.28
N LEU A 41 -14.17 -11.52 4.65
CA LEU A 41 -13.14 -10.47 4.65
C LEU A 41 -11.92 -10.94 3.84
N LYS A 42 -11.14 -10.00 3.31
CA LYS A 42 -9.85 -10.29 2.65
C LYS A 42 -8.70 -10.50 3.64
N ASP A 43 -8.92 -10.15 4.91
CA ASP A 43 -7.90 -10.08 5.95
C ASP A 43 -8.51 -10.45 7.32
N TYR A 44 -7.73 -11.06 8.20
CA TYR A 44 -8.15 -11.56 9.51
C TYR A 44 -7.03 -11.50 10.54
N ALA A 45 -7.25 -10.71 11.60
CA ALA A 45 -6.35 -10.69 12.75
C ALA A 45 -6.18 -12.09 13.38
N PRO A 46 -5.00 -12.42 13.95
CA PRO A 46 -4.79 -13.66 14.67
C PRO A 46 -5.80 -13.83 15.80
N GLY A 47 -6.43 -15.01 15.88
CA GLY A 47 -7.45 -15.34 16.86
C GLY A 47 -8.88 -14.96 16.45
N SER A 48 -9.06 -14.43 15.25
CA SER A 48 -10.37 -14.19 14.66
C SER A 48 -10.92 -15.45 13.96
N THR A 49 -12.08 -15.32 13.30
CA THR A 49 -12.73 -16.42 12.58
C THR A 49 -13.13 -15.96 11.19
N ALA A 50 -12.61 -16.62 10.17
CA ALA A 50 -13.00 -16.44 8.79
C ALA A 50 -14.31 -17.18 8.50
N ILE A 51 -15.24 -16.51 7.81
CA ILE A 51 -16.44 -17.14 7.24
C ILE A 51 -16.17 -17.36 5.75
N ILE A 52 -16.31 -18.60 5.31
CA ILE A 52 -16.00 -19.04 3.97
C ILE A 52 -17.30 -19.42 3.26
N THR A 53 -17.48 -18.92 2.04
CA THR A 53 -18.57 -19.32 1.16
C THR A 53 -17.99 -19.95 -0.11
N ALA A 54 -18.36 -21.20 -0.38
CA ALA A 54 -17.99 -21.93 -1.58
C ALA A 54 -19.25 -22.26 -2.39
N SER A 55 -19.36 -21.77 -3.62
CA SER A 55 -20.56 -21.85 -4.45
C SER A 55 -20.26 -22.39 -5.84
N GLY A 56 -21.29 -22.88 -6.54
CA GLY A 56 -21.16 -23.42 -7.89
C GLY A 56 -20.75 -24.89 -7.90
N PHE A 57 -20.89 -25.58 -6.77
CA PHE A 57 -20.73 -27.02 -6.64
C PHE A 57 -22.07 -27.73 -6.87
N ALA A 58 -22.04 -29.06 -7.01
CA ALA A 58 -23.27 -29.84 -7.18
C ALA A 58 -24.11 -29.79 -5.90
N ALA A 59 -25.41 -29.52 -6.03
CA ALA A 59 -26.29 -29.44 -4.87
C ALA A 59 -26.31 -30.76 -4.07
N GLY A 60 -26.05 -30.67 -2.76
CA GLY A 60 -25.91 -31.78 -1.82
C GLY A 60 -24.54 -32.46 -1.84
N SER A 61 -23.56 -31.94 -2.60
CA SER A 61 -22.20 -32.49 -2.60
C SER A 61 -21.44 -32.13 -1.33
N THR A 62 -20.35 -32.86 -1.09
CA THR A 62 -19.39 -32.55 -0.04
C THR A 62 -18.23 -31.78 -0.65
N VAL A 63 -17.97 -30.58 -0.13
CA VAL A 63 -16.83 -29.74 -0.49
C VAL A 63 -15.78 -29.87 0.60
N THR A 64 -14.57 -30.24 0.22
CA THR A 64 -13.37 -30.23 1.07
C THR A 64 -12.68 -28.89 0.92
N LEU A 65 -12.36 -28.26 2.06
CA LEU A 65 -11.64 -27.00 2.13
C LEU A 65 -10.29 -27.22 2.78
N GLU A 66 -9.31 -26.45 2.32
CA GLU A 66 -7.94 -26.45 2.83
C GLU A 66 -7.42 -25.01 2.80
N VAL A 67 -6.71 -24.61 3.87
CA VAL A 67 -6.09 -23.28 3.99
C VAL A 67 -4.61 -23.53 4.22
N ASP A 68 -3.78 -23.11 3.27
CA ASP A 68 -2.32 -23.26 3.34
C ASP A 68 -1.64 -21.90 3.37
N HIS A 69 -0.47 -21.81 4.02
CA HIS A 69 0.38 -20.63 3.89
C HIS A 69 0.91 -20.55 2.46
N ALA A 70 0.80 -19.36 1.87
CA ALA A 70 1.34 -19.04 0.56
C ALA A 70 2.47 -18.02 0.74
N VAL A 71 3.69 -18.40 0.32
CA VAL A 71 4.92 -17.59 0.47
C VAL A 71 5.38 -16.95 -0.84
N GLY A 72 4.69 -17.22 -1.95
CA GLY A 72 4.88 -16.52 -3.21
C GLY A 72 3.73 -16.75 -4.18
N ALA A 73 3.41 -15.75 -5.00
CA ALA A 73 2.32 -15.77 -5.98
C ALA A 73 2.59 -16.62 -7.25
N GLY A 74 3.51 -17.58 -7.16
CA GLY A 74 3.81 -18.46 -8.30
C GLY A 74 4.43 -17.78 -9.51
N ALA A 75 4.21 -18.39 -10.68
CA ALA A 75 4.79 -18.00 -11.95
C ALA A 75 3.96 -16.93 -12.68
N ASP A 76 2.66 -16.86 -12.42
CA ASP A 76 1.78 -15.84 -12.98
C ASP A 76 1.78 -14.52 -12.20
N GLY A 77 2.28 -14.53 -10.95
CA GLY A 77 2.38 -13.36 -10.09
C GLY A 77 1.04 -12.94 -9.48
N VAL A 78 0.03 -13.81 -9.51
CA VAL A 78 -1.32 -13.56 -9.01
C VAL A 78 -1.61 -14.47 -7.82
N TRP A 79 -1.75 -13.90 -6.62
CA TRP A 79 -2.12 -14.67 -5.43
C TRP A 79 -3.51 -15.30 -5.54
N GLY A 80 -3.67 -16.49 -4.97
CA GLY A 80 -4.93 -17.23 -4.92
C GLY A 80 -5.12 -18.19 -6.09
N THR A 81 -4.07 -18.47 -6.85
CA THR A 81 -4.07 -19.39 -7.99
C THR A 81 -3.39 -20.71 -7.61
N SER A 82 -3.55 -21.72 -8.46
CA SER A 82 -2.99 -23.06 -8.22
C SER A 82 -1.47 -23.14 -8.29
N ASP A 83 -0.79 -22.10 -8.79
CA ASP A 83 0.67 -22.04 -8.88
C ASP A 83 1.34 -21.28 -7.73
N ASP A 84 0.56 -20.81 -6.74
CA ASP A 84 1.09 -20.24 -5.51
C ASP A 84 2.10 -21.20 -4.85
N VAL A 85 3.21 -20.63 -4.37
CA VAL A 85 4.26 -21.36 -3.65
C VAL A 85 3.81 -21.52 -2.21
N LEU A 86 3.46 -22.75 -1.83
CA LEU A 86 2.94 -23.06 -0.50
C LEU A 86 4.05 -23.44 0.49
N ASP A 87 3.86 -23.05 1.75
CA ASP A 87 4.59 -23.58 2.91
C ASP A 87 3.64 -24.38 3.79
N THR A 88 3.55 -25.69 3.54
CA THR A 88 2.57 -26.57 4.19
C THR A 88 3.03 -27.10 5.55
N ASN A 89 4.12 -26.57 6.14
CA ASN A 89 4.73 -27.08 7.38
C ASN A 89 4.68 -26.11 8.58
N THR A 90 3.65 -25.27 8.68
CA THR A 90 3.54 -24.29 9.77
C THR A 90 2.24 -24.43 10.58
N GLY A 91 2.39 -24.29 11.90
CA GLY A 91 1.32 -24.11 12.90
C GLY A 91 0.22 -25.16 12.96
N ALA A 92 -0.84 -24.83 13.68
CA ALA A 92 -2.03 -25.67 13.86
C ALA A 92 -3.25 -25.05 13.19
N GLY A 93 -4.18 -25.89 12.70
CA GLY A 93 -5.45 -25.43 12.12
C GLY A 93 -5.53 -25.50 10.59
N HIS A 94 -4.49 -25.98 9.93
CA HIS A 94 -4.40 -26.10 8.46
C HIS A 94 -4.87 -27.46 7.90
N GLU A 95 -5.30 -28.39 8.77
CA GLU A 95 -5.83 -29.68 8.32
C GLU A 95 -7.10 -29.50 7.46
N PRO A 96 -7.20 -30.19 6.30
CA PRO A 96 -8.39 -30.12 5.45
C PRO A 96 -9.66 -30.52 6.20
N TRP A 97 -10.78 -29.84 5.91
CA TRP A 97 -12.08 -30.19 6.46
C TRP A 97 -13.16 -30.25 5.38
N SER A 98 -14.19 -31.08 5.59
CA SER A 98 -15.24 -31.29 4.60
C SER A 98 -16.60 -30.86 5.13
N VAL A 99 -17.38 -30.18 4.28
CA VAL A 99 -18.73 -29.71 4.56
C VAL A 99 -19.67 -30.18 3.45
N THR A 100 -20.78 -30.79 3.84
CA THR A 100 -21.85 -31.19 2.91
C THR A 100 -22.87 -30.07 2.78
N ASP A 101 -23.22 -29.68 1.56
CA ASP A 101 -24.28 -28.71 1.21
C ASP A 101 -25.64 -29.14 1.80
N GLY A 102 -26.21 -28.29 2.65
CA GLY A 102 -27.39 -28.56 3.48
C GLY A 102 -27.16 -29.46 4.70
N GLY A 103 -25.90 -29.78 5.01
CA GLY A 103 -25.46 -30.55 6.17
C GLY A 103 -25.26 -29.70 7.43
N ALA A 104 -24.90 -30.35 8.55
CA ALA A 104 -24.73 -29.67 9.84
C ALA A 104 -23.52 -28.71 9.92
N GLY A 105 -22.54 -28.87 9.03
CA GLY A 105 -21.38 -27.97 8.92
C GLY A 105 -21.58 -26.81 7.95
N ASP A 106 -22.72 -26.80 7.25
CA ASP A 106 -23.14 -25.73 6.36
C ASP A 106 -24.05 -24.77 7.13
N LEU A 107 -23.56 -23.55 7.36
CA LEU A 107 -24.13 -22.55 8.23
C LEU A 107 -25.43 -21.94 7.69
N ASP A 108 -25.69 -22.03 6.39
CA ASP A 108 -26.97 -21.60 5.82
C ASP A 108 -28.03 -22.74 5.83
N GLY A 109 -27.58 -23.99 5.94
CA GLY A 109 -28.39 -25.19 6.07
C GLY A 109 -29.27 -25.52 4.86
N GLN A 110 -29.01 -24.94 3.69
CA GLN A 110 -29.78 -25.14 2.47
C GLN A 110 -29.05 -26.09 1.53
N VAL A 111 -29.80 -26.89 0.75
CA VAL A 111 -29.21 -27.69 -0.34
C VAL A 111 -29.33 -26.88 -1.62
N ASN A 112 -28.31 -26.09 -1.96
CA ASN A 112 -28.39 -25.10 -3.05
C ASN A 112 -27.16 -25.04 -3.96
N GLY A 113 -26.18 -25.94 -3.78
CA GLY A 113 -24.91 -25.92 -4.51
C GLY A 113 -23.91 -24.91 -3.95
N SER A 114 -24.12 -24.45 -2.72
CA SER A 114 -23.27 -23.52 -1.99
C SER A 114 -23.19 -23.93 -0.53
N ILE A 115 -22.00 -23.86 0.06
CA ILE A 115 -21.80 -24.03 1.50
C ILE A 115 -21.34 -22.73 2.13
N THR A 116 -21.74 -22.47 3.37
CA THR A 116 -21.12 -21.48 4.24
C THR A 116 -20.48 -22.17 5.44
N THR A 117 -19.20 -21.95 5.70
CA THR A 117 -18.48 -22.56 6.82
C THR A 117 -17.53 -21.56 7.48
N SER A 118 -16.76 -21.99 8.47
CA SER A 118 -15.84 -21.11 9.18
C SER A 118 -14.47 -21.75 9.40
N TRP A 119 -13.43 -20.93 9.41
CA TRP A 119 -12.06 -21.31 9.74
C TRP A 119 -11.52 -20.40 10.84
N TYR A 120 -10.85 -20.96 11.85
CA TYR A 120 -10.29 -20.19 12.97
C TYR A 120 -8.85 -19.79 12.64
N VAL A 121 -8.55 -18.50 12.70
CA VAL A 121 -7.23 -17.96 12.35
C VAL A 121 -6.31 -18.13 13.54
N ASN A 122 -5.44 -19.12 13.49
CA ASN A 122 -4.69 -19.53 14.68
C ASN A 122 -3.51 -18.57 14.97
N PRO A 123 -3.41 -17.99 16.18
CA PRO A 123 -2.36 -17.02 16.47
C PRO A 123 -0.92 -17.52 16.50
N ASP A 124 -0.70 -18.84 16.41
CA ASP A 124 0.65 -19.42 16.48
C ASP A 124 1.48 -19.13 15.22
N ASP A 125 0.85 -19.01 14.06
CA ASP A 125 1.54 -18.80 12.80
C ASP A 125 0.85 -17.83 11.83
N SER A 126 -0.38 -17.40 12.12
CA SER A 126 -1.14 -16.61 11.16
C SER A 126 -0.71 -15.15 11.09
N ALA A 127 0.04 -14.65 12.08
CA ALA A 127 0.52 -13.27 12.13
C ALA A 127 1.29 -12.85 10.87
N GLY A 128 0.73 -11.95 10.07
CA GLY A 128 1.40 -11.44 8.86
C GLY A 128 1.35 -12.36 7.65
N ALA A 129 0.64 -13.49 7.73
CA ALA A 129 0.65 -14.54 6.73
C ALA A 129 -0.26 -14.23 5.52
N THR A 130 0.06 -14.82 4.38
CA THR A 130 -0.87 -14.92 3.23
C THR A 130 -1.31 -16.36 3.09
N PHE A 131 -2.58 -16.58 2.82
CA PHE A 131 -3.18 -17.92 2.74
C PHE A 131 -3.79 -18.20 1.37
N LEU A 132 -3.59 -19.41 0.87
CA LEU A 132 -4.36 -19.99 -0.22
C LEU A 132 -5.51 -20.81 0.36
N LEU A 133 -6.74 -20.44 0.03
CA LEU A 133 -7.94 -21.21 0.32
C LEU A 133 -8.33 -22.03 -0.91
N THR A 134 -8.34 -23.35 -0.76
CA THR A 134 -8.81 -24.27 -1.78
C THR A 134 -10.16 -24.85 -1.37
N ALA A 135 -11.11 -24.91 -2.29
CA ALA A 135 -12.36 -25.65 -2.15
C ALA A 135 -12.49 -26.66 -3.30
N ALA A 136 -12.61 -27.94 -2.97
CA ALA A 136 -12.68 -29.03 -3.93
C ALA A 136 -13.86 -29.96 -3.64
N SER A 137 -14.59 -30.39 -4.67
CA SER A 137 -15.60 -31.45 -4.58
C SER A 137 -15.26 -32.55 -5.55
N ALA A 138 -15.42 -33.79 -5.09
CA ALA A 138 -15.15 -34.96 -5.91
C ALA A 138 -16.01 -34.95 -7.16
N GLY A 139 -15.42 -35.33 -8.29
CA GLY A 139 -16.10 -35.54 -9.54
C GLY A 139 -17.05 -36.75 -9.53
N VAL A 140 -17.35 -37.26 -10.73
CA VAL A 140 -18.28 -38.39 -10.95
C VAL A 140 -17.74 -39.68 -10.33
N ASP A 141 -16.43 -39.82 -10.23
CA ASP A 141 -15.77 -40.99 -9.64
C ASP A 141 -15.84 -41.04 -8.09
N GLY A 142 -16.22 -39.92 -7.45
CA GLY A 142 -16.32 -39.79 -6.00
C GLY A 142 -14.97 -39.77 -5.28
N VAL A 143 -13.87 -39.48 -5.98
CA VAL A 143 -12.50 -39.45 -5.44
C VAL A 143 -11.92 -38.05 -5.60
N ILE A 144 -11.52 -37.41 -4.48
CA ILE A 144 -10.78 -36.13 -4.51
C ILE A 144 -9.34 -36.36 -5.02
N GLY A 145 -8.85 -35.44 -5.84
CA GLY A 145 -7.55 -35.43 -6.50
C GLY A 145 -7.57 -35.99 -7.94
N SER A 146 -8.74 -36.21 -8.52
CA SER A 146 -8.91 -36.69 -9.89
C SER A 146 -9.07 -35.53 -10.88
N GLY A 147 -8.94 -35.81 -12.18
CA GLY A 147 -9.07 -34.78 -13.23
C GLY A 147 -10.50 -34.28 -13.48
N ASP A 148 -11.51 -34.88 -12.85
CA ASP A 148 -12.92 -34.49 -12.96
C ASP A 148 -13.46 -33.72 -11.75
N ASP A 149 -12.58 -33.35 -10.82
CA ASP A 149 -12.94 -32.55 -9.65
C ASP A 149 -13.36 -31.13 -10.00
N ALA A 150 -14.35 -30.64 -9.27
CA ALA A 150 -14.68 -29.23 -9.24
C ALA A 150 -13.80 -28.55 -8.21
N MET A 151 -13.01 -27.56 -8.62
CA MET A 151 -12.10 -26.82 -7.74
C MET A 151 -12.28 -25.31 -7.89
N ALA A 152 -12.14 -24.59 -6.78
CA ALA A 152 -12.00 -23.15 -6.72
C ALA A 152 -10.91 -22.78 -5.72
N THR A 153 -10.19 -21.70 -6.00
CA THR A 153 -9.18 -21.15 -5.10
C THR A 153 -9.40 -19.66 -4.90
N THR A 154 -8.95 -19.14 -3.76
CA THR A 154 -8.86 -17.71 -3.50
C THR A 154 -7.75 -17.46 -2.48
N SER A 155 -7.30 -16.22 -2.36
CA SER A 155 -6.35 -15.82 -1.31
C SER A 155 -7.00 -14.88 -0.31
N PHE A 156 -6.53 -14.96 0.92
CA PHE A 156 -6.83 -14.01 2.00
C PHE A 156 -5.60 -13.93 2.92
N THR A 157 -5.60 -13.03 3.90
CA THR A 157 -4.37 -12.75 4.67
C THR A 157 -4.60 -12.49 6.15
N ASP A 158 -3.49 -12.29 6.85
CA ASP A 158 -3.31 -11.43 8.01
C ASP A 158 -2.11 -10.45 7.83
N SER A 159 -1.71 -10.18 6.58
CA SER A 159 -0.53 -9.40 6.27
C SER A 159 -0.79 -7.91 6.36
N VAL A 160 0.08 -7.23 7.10
CA VAL A 160 0.18 -5.78 7.16
C VAL A 160 1.40 -5.32 6.36
N LEU A 161 1.38 -4.07 5.87
CA LEU A 161 2.50 -3.46 5.16
C LEU A 161 3.81 -3.73 5.90
N GLY A 162 4.66 -4.53 5.28
CA GLY A 162 5.90 -5.02 5.86
C GLY A 162 7.07 -4.65 4.97
N VAL A 163 8.15 -4.17 5.58
CA VAL A 163 9.48 -4.16 4.96
C VAL A 163 10.38 -5.02 5.82
N VAL A 164 11.11 -5.95 5.19
CA VAL A 164 12.03 -6.85 5.88
C VAL A 164 13.36 -6.85 5.14
N ALA A 165 14.46 -6.57 5.85
CA ALA A 165 15.79 -6.78 5.30
C ALA A 165 16.04 -8.29 5.11
N THR A 166 16.49 -8.71 3.94
CA THR A 166 16.79 -10.12 3.64
C THR A 166 18.04 -10.60 4.38
N GLY A 167 18.88 -9.65 4.78
CA GLY A 167 20.18 -9.89 5.37
C GLY A 167 21.32 -9.88 4.35
N GLU A 168 21.03 -9.68 3.06
CA GLU A 168 22.06 -9.50 2.02
C GLU A 168 22.79 -8.18 2.21
N ASP A 169 24.12 -8.24 2.17
CA ASP A 169 25.00 -7.08 2.25
C ASP A 169 25.20 -6.44 0.86
N VAL A 170 25.56 -5.16 0.86
CA VAL A 170 26.18 -4.44 -0.26
C VAL A 170 27.48 -3.81 0.25
N THR A 171 28.57 -4.53 0.02
CA THR A 171 29.92 -4.10 0.41
C THR A 171 30.67 -3.58 -0.81
N LEU A 172 31.13 -2.33 -0.70
CA LEU A 172 32.02 -1.68 -1.66
C LEU A 172 33.40 -1.59 -1.02
N ASP A 173 34.42 -2.13 -1.69
CA ASP A 173 35.81 -2.06 -1.21
C ASP A 173 36.57 -0.95 -1.95
N GLU A 174 37.30 -0.11 -1.21
CA GLU A 174 38.18 0.93 -1.75
C GLU A 174 39.44 0.37 -2.44
N THR A 175 39.76 -0.90 -2.18
CA THR A 175 40.91 -1.63 -2.72
C THR A 175 40.85 -1.68 -4.24
N ALA A 176 41.94 -1.27 -4.88
CA ALA A 176 42.02 -1.18 -6.33
C ALA A 176 41.74 -2.53 -7.02
N GLY A 177 40.62 -2.61 -7.74
CA GLY A 177 40.23 -3.84 -8.44
C GLY A 177 38.72 -4.01 -8.46
N LEU A 178 38.27 -5.24 -8.70
CA LEU A 178 36.94 -5.66 -8.31
C LEU A 178 37.15 -6.66 -7.18
N GLN A 179 36.61 -6.39 -6.01
CA GLN A 179 36.58 -7.30 -4.87
C GLN A 179 35.22 -7.99 -4.85
N ASN A 180 35.25 -9.27 -5.21
CA ASN A 180 34.11 -10.16 -5.14
C ASN A 180 34.61 -11.60 -5.30
N ALA A 181 33.75 -12.56 -4.93
CA ALA A 181 34.04 -13.99 -4.95
C ALA A 181 34.64 -14.53 -6.26
N THR A 182 34.39 -13.89 -7.40
CA THR A 182 34.90 -14.33 -8.71
C THR A 182 36.20 -13.65 -9.12
N ALA A 183 36.31 -12.34 -8.91
CA ALA A 183 37.45 -11.54 -9.32
C ALA A 183 38.63 -11.68 -8.34
N THR A 184 38.34 -11.66 -7.03
CA THR A 184 39.32 -11.76 -5.96
C THR A 184 38.88 -12.83 -4.93
N PRO A 185 39.06 -14.13 -5.23
CA PRO A 185 38.63 -15.20 -4.33
C PRO A 185 39.49 -15.36 -3.05
N THR A 186 40.58 -14.59 -2.94
CA THR A 186 41.47 -14.57 -1.76
C THR A 186 42.15 -13.20 -1.64
N PRO A 187 42.34 -12.66 -0.42
CA PRO A 187 41.88 -13.17 0.87
C PRO A 187 40.35 -13.22 1.00
N ALA A 188 39.84 -13.76 2.11
CA ALA A 188 38.42 -14.03 2.26
C ALA A 188 37.56 -12.76 2.37
N GLY A 189 38.12 -11.64 2.88
CA GLY A 189 37.45 -10.33 2.90
C GLY A 189 37.17 -9.83 1.48
N ASP A 190 38.20 -9.70 0.64
CA ASP A 190 38.02 -9.33 -0.78
C ASP A 190 37.05 -10.24 -1.57
N ALA A 191 36.83 -11.48 -1.10
CA ALA A 191 35.95 -12.45 -1.74
C ALA A 191 34.49 -12.35 -1.28
N ASP A 192 34.21 -11.78 -0.10
CA ASP A 192 32.86 -11.59 0.42
C ASP A 192 32.23 -10.24 0.03
N ASP A 193 33.01 -9.37 -0.61
CA ASP A 193 32.58 -8.11 -1.23
C ASP A 193 31.67 -8.25 -2.45
N ASN A 194 31.06 -7.12 -2.82
CA ASN A 194 30.06 -7.06 -3.88
C ASN A 194 30.39 -6.06 -4.99
N ASP A 195 31.68 -5.80 -5.22
CA ASP A 195 32.11 -4.84 -6.22
C ASP A 195 31.63 -5.22 -7.61
N ILE A 196 31.17 -4.20 -8.31
CA ILE A 196 30.74 -4.26 -9.68
C ILE A 196 31.31 -3.08 -10.47
N LEU A 197 31.49 -3.27 -11.77
CA LEU A 197 31.94 -2.19 -12.64
C LEU A 197 31.01 -0.98 -12.53
N VAL A 198 31.57 0.21 -12.30
CA VAL A 198 30.84 1.51 -12.29
C VAL A 198 29.99 1.70 -13.56
N ALA A 199 30.43 1.16 -14.70
CA ALA A 199 29.69 1.21 -15.96
C ALA A 199 28.37 0.42 -15.95
N SER A 200 28.16 -0.45 -14.96
CA SER A 200 26.93 -1.24 -14.77
C SER A 200 25.85 -0.50 -13.97
N LEU A 201 26.16 0.68 -13.42
CA LEU A 201 25.20 1.44 -12.63
C LEU A 201 23.91 1.75 -13.42
N PRO A 202 22.72 1.68 -12.78
CA PRO A 202 21.46 2.03 -13.41
C PRO A 202 21.47 3.44 -14.03
N SER A 203 20.86 3.59 -15.20
CA SER A 203 20.84 4.86 -15.95
C SER A 203 20.10 5.98 -15.20
N THR A 204 19.03 5.63 -14.49
CA THR A 204 18.30 6.55 -13.60
C THR A 204 19.23 7.12 -12.52
N PHE A 205 20.04 6.25 -11.91
CA PHE A 205 20.94 6.63 -10.84
C PHE A 205 22.10 7.50 -11.34
N THR A 206 22.79 7.06 -12.40
CA THR A 206 23.91 7.81 -12.99
C THR A 206 23.50 9.18 -13.53
N THR A 207 22.33 9.27 -14.18
CA THR A 207 21.79 10.55 -14.65
C THR A 207 21.52 11.51 -13.50
N ARG A 208 20.95 11.01 -12.40
CA ARG A 208 20.67 11.85 -11.23
C ARG A 208 21.94 12.32 -10.54
N LEU A 209 22.92 11.45 -10.34
CA LEU A 209 24.22 11.80 -9.74
C LEU A 209 24.99 12.81 -10.58
N ALA A 210 24.94 12.68 -11.92
CA ALA A 210 25.51 13.67 -12.83
C ALA A 210 24.83 15.05 -12.69
N ALA A 211 23.49 15.09 -12.55
CA ALA A 211 22.74 16.32 -12.31
C ALA A 211 23.05 16.95 -10.95
N LEU A 212 23.39 16.13 -9.95
CA LEU A 212 23.84 16.58 -8.63
C LEU A 212 25.31 17.02 -8.59
N GLY A 213 26.06 16.83 -9.68
CA GLY A 213 27.47 17.21 -9.78
C GLY A 213 28.41 16.31 -8.98
N ALA A 214 28.09 15.03 -8.81
CA ALA A 214 28.87 14.09 -7.98
C ALA A 214 30.33 13.89 -8.47
N GLY A 215 30.59 14.02 -9.77
CA GLY A 215 31.91 13.81 -10.36
C GLY A 215 32.08 12.40 -10.93
N THR A 216 33.29 11.85 -10.83
CA THR A 216 33.63 10.50 -11.31
C THR A 216 33.69 9.55 -10.13
N ALA A 217 32.95 8.45 -10.19
CA ALA A 217 32.98 7.44 -9.15
C ALA A 217 34.29 6.63 -9.17
N THR A 218 34.75 6.23 -7.98
CA THR A 218 35.95 5.41 -7.76
C THR A 218 35.61 3.92 -7.76
N GLY A 219 34.48 3.54 -7.16
CA GLY A 219 33.98 2.17 -7.06
C GLY A 219 32.46 2.11 -7.06
N ALA A 220 31.91 0.91 -7.21
CA ALA A 220 30.48 0.64 -7.10
C ALA A 220 30.26 -0.80 -6.62
N ALA A 221 29.18 -1.02 -5.87
CA ALA A 221 28.76 -2.36 -5.46
C ALA A 221 27.25 -2.56 -5.64
N LEU A 222 26.83 -3.82 -5.66
CA LEU A 222 25.44 -4.24 -5.81
C LEU A 222 25.14 -5.36 -4.82
N SER A 223 24.06 -5.22 -4.04
CA SER A 223 23.70 -6.19 -3.00
C SER A 223 23.72 -7.64 -3.50
N GLY A 224 24.44 -8.52 -2.80
CA GLY A 224 24.58 -9.95 -3.13
C GLY A 224 25.28 -10.25 -4.46
N TYR A 225 25.98 -9.28 -5.07
CA TYR A 225 26.73 -9.51 -6.30
C TYR A 225 28.02 -10.31 -6.02
N THR A 226 28.28 -11.32 -6.83
CA THR A 226 29.40 -12.26 -6.63
C THR A 226 30.43 -12.26 -7.77
N GLY A 227 30.23 -11.43 -8.79
CA GLY A 227 31.05 -11.45 -10.02
C GLY A 227 30.78 -12.63 -10.97
N ALA A 228 29.98 -13.62 -10.56
CA ALA A 228 29.71 -14.80 -11.38
C ALA A 228 28.95 -14.42 -12.66
N ALA A 229 29.22 -15.13 -13.76
CA ALA A 229 28.58 -14.84 -15.04
C ALA A 229 27.04 -14.93 -14.95
N GLY A 230 26.36 -13.83 -15.27
CA GLY A 230 24.89 -13.74 -15.21
C GLY A 230 24.33 -13.46 -13.81
N ASN A 231 25.17 -13.34 -12.79
CA ASN A 231 24.74 -12.82 -11.49
C ASN A 231 24.37 -11.33 -11.65
N THR A 232 23.22 -10.95 -11.10
CA THR A 232 22.69 -9.57 -11.17
C THR A 232 22.39 -9.04 -9.77
N GLY A 233 23.06 -9.57 -8.74
CA GLY A 233 22.75 -9.29 -7.34
C GLY A 233 21.46 -9.94 -6.83
N SER A 234 21.23 -9.75 -5.54
CA SER A 234 20.13 -10.26 -4.73
C SER A 234 19.33 -9.10 -4.11
N ASN A 235 18.07 -9.35 -3.76
CA ASN A 235 17.27 -8.37 -3.04
C ASN A 235 17.86 -8.15 -1.64
N ALA A 236 18.09 -6.90 -1.27
CA ALA A 236 18.51 -6.49 0.07
C ALA A 236 17.33 -6.42 1.06
N PHE A 237 16.11 -6.28 0.52
CA PHE A 237 14.89 -6.27 1.30
C PHE A 237 13.70 -6.83 0.49
N THR A 238 12.70 -7.34 1.21
CA THR A 238 11.39 -7.71 0.67
C THR A 238 10.31 -6.80 1.25
N ILE A 239 9.21 -6.68 0.51
CA ILE A 239 8.04 -5.89 0.86
C ILE A 239 6.80 -6.74 0.71
N THR A 240 5.91 -6.64 1.69
CA THR A 240 4.56 -7.17 1.63
C THR A 240 3.58 -6.01 1.72
N ALA A 241 2.64 -5.91 0.77
CA ALA A 241 1.56 -4.95 0.83
C ALA A 241 0.37 -5.52 1.63
N ASP A 242 -0.46 -4.65 2.22
CA ASP A 242 -1.79 -5.06 2.66
C ASP A 242 -2.59 -5.60 1.45
N PRO A 243 -3.45 -6.61 1.61
CA PRO A 243 -4.19 -7.13 0.47
C PRO A 243 -5.21 -6.19 -0.12
N GLY A 244 -5.18 -6.10 -1.45
CA GLY A 244 -5.91 -5.11 -2.21
C GLY A 244 -5.22 -3.74 -2.27
N ALA A 245 -4.20 -3.48 -1.45
CA ALA A 245 -3.40 -2.28 -1.54
C ALA A 245 -2.29 -2.43 -2.59
N THR A 246 -1.87 -1.30 -3.15
CA THR A 246 -0.72 -1.21 -4.05
C THR A 246 0.38 -0.43 -3.36
N ILE A 247 1.63 -0.92 -3.41
CA ILE A 247 2.80 -0.16 -2.98
C ILE A 247 2.91 1.08 -3.85
N THR A 248 2.90 2.26 -3.22
CA THR A 248 2.93 3.56 -3.88
C THR A 248 4.31 4.19 -3.93
N ASP A 249 5.19 3.82 -3.00
CA ASP A 249 6.50 4.43 -2.86
C ASP A 249 7.46 3.53 -2.07
N ILE A 250 8.74 3.53 -2.46
CA ILE A 250 9.84 2.90 -1.72
C ILE A 250 10.97 3.90 -1.65
N SER A 251 11.49 4.16 -0.44
CA SER A 251 12.44 5.24 -0.24
C SER A 251 13.47 4.97 0.85
N PHE A 252 14.60 5.68 0.75
CA PHE A 252 15.51 5.80 1.88
C PHE A 252 14.98 6.83 2.87
N VAL A 253 14.80 6.38 4.12
CA VAL A 253 14.29 7.19 5.23
C VAL A 253 15.19 7.06 6.46
N GLY A 254 15.05 7.98 7.40
CA GLY A 254 15.68 7.88 8.71
C GLY A 254 14.88 7.01 9.67
N SER A 255 15.38 6.87 10.89
CA SER A 255 14.76 6.07 11.95
C SER A 255 13.33 6.51 12.35
N SER A 256 12.90 7.72 12.00
CA SER A 256 11.51 8.18 12.19
C SER A 256 10.58 7.88 11.01
N GLY A 257 11.08 7.34 9.90
CA GLY A 257 10.35 7.20 8.64
C GLY A 257 10.33 8.47 7.77
N ALA A 258 10.89 9.58 8.25
CA ALA A 258 11.04 10.81 7.46
C ALA A 258 12.29 10.75 6.55
N PRO A 259 12.31 11.50 5.43
CA PRO A 259 13.52 11.65 4.61
C PRO A 259 14.73 12.13 5.43
N LEU A 260 15.91 11.59 5.12
CA LEU A 260 17.17 12.02 5.72
C LEU A 260 17.47 13.45 5.27
N ASN A 261 17.79 14.33 6.22
CA ASN A 261 18.09 15.72 5.93
C ASN A 261 19.17 16.24 6.89
N GLY A 262 20.43 16.00 6.55
CA GLY A 262 21.57 16.42 7.36
C GLY A 262 21.82 15.52 8.56
N VAL A 263 21.49 14.24 8.44
CA VAL A 263 21.75 13.24 9.50
C VAL A 263 23.23 12.87 9.45
N ASP A 264 23.93 12.98 10.57
CA ASP A 264 25.33 12.55 10.67
C ASP A 264 25.44 11.04 10.40
N SER A 265 26.24 10.66 9.40
CA SER A 265 26.47 9.24 9.06
C SER A 265 27.32 8.53 10.12
N GLY A 266 28.12 9.27 10.89
CA GLY A 266 29.19 8.73 11.73
C GLY A 266 30.48 8.43 10.96
N LEU A 267 30.52 8.73 9.66
CA LEU A 267 31.69 8.58 8.80
C LEU A 267 32.29 9.96 8.51
N ASP A 268 33.61 9.99 8.32
CA ASP A 268 34.35 11.19 7.90
C ASP A 268 35.02 10.93 6.56
N THR A 269 35.22 11.98 5.76
CA THR A 269 36.18 11.97 4.64
C THR A 269 37.60 11.78 5.17
N LEU A 270 38.53 11.34 4.31
CA LEU A 270 39.95 11.17 4.66
C LEU A 270 40.59 12.39 5.39
N ASP A 271 40.16 13.62 5.08
CA ASP A 271 40.65 14.85 5.74
C ASP A 271 39.98 15.18 7.09
N GLY A 272 39.06 14.33 7.55
CA GLY A 272 38.34 14.44 8.81
C GLY A 272 37.08 15.31 8.75
N THR A 273 36.52 15.56 7.57
CA THR A 273 35.24 16.28 7.42
C THR A 273 34.08 15.30 7.57
N SER A 274 33.20 15.55 8.54
CA SER A 274 32.04 14.68 8.77
C SER A 274 31.08 14.64 7.58
N ILE A 275 30.52 13.46 7.33
CA ILE A 275 29.63 13.20 6.21
C ILE A 275 28.19 13.21 6.71
N PHE A 276 27.33 13.98 6.05
CA PHE A 276 25.92 14.08 6.38
C PHE A 276 25.05 13.45 5.28
N LEU A 277 24.04 12.70 5.67
CA LEU A 277 23.11 11.97 4.83
C LEU A 277 21.91 12.83 4.42
N TYR A 278 21.54 12.76 3.14
CA TYR A 278 20.38 13.41 2.58
C TYR A 278 19.65 12.47 1.62
N THR A 279 18.35 12.25 1.84
CA THR A 279 17.48 11.63 0.84
C THR A 279 17.28 12.63 -0.30
N ASP A 280 17.52 12.20 -1.53
CA ASP A 280 17.38 13.04 -2.71
C ASP A 280 15.91 13.31 -3.07
N THR A 281 15.64 14.25 -3.97
CA THR A 281 14.29 14.46 -4.51
C THR A 281 13.75 13.24 -5.26
N ASN A 282 14.63 12.41 -5.83
CA ASN A 282 14.32 11.01 -6.09
C ASN A 282 14.67 10.24 -4.81
N ASN A 283 13.64 9.90 -4.04
CA ASN A 283 13.76 9.31 -2.70
C ASN A 283 14.27 7.86 -2.69
N ASN A 284 14.37 7.20 -3.85
CA ASN A 284 15.15 5.96 -4.02
C ASN A 284 16.67 6.19 -3.89
N ILE A 285 17.15 7.44 -3.77
CA ILE A 285 18.56 7.79 -3.64
C ILE A 285 18.82 8.45 -2.28
N VAL A 286 19.87 8.00 -1.59
CA VAL A 286 20.48 8.70 -0.46
C VAL A 286 21.92 9.08 -0.82
N VAL A 287 22.33 10.30 -0.47
CA VAL A 287 23.70 10.79 -0.69
C VAL A 287 24.37 11.15 0.63
N GLY A 288 25.64 10.77 0.79
CA GLY A 288 26.53 11.27 1.83
C GLY A 288 27.30 12.49 1.32
N ARG A 289 27.18 13.64 2.00
CA ARG A 289 27.85 14.89 1.62
C ARG A 289 28.80 15.38 2.71
N ALA A 290 29.99 15.83 2.29
CA ALA A 290 30.99 16.39 3.19
C ALA A 290 30.53 17.72 3.81
N GLY A 291 30.37 17.76 5.14
CA GLY A 291 30.20 18.95 5.97
C GLY A 291 28.88 19.71 5.88
N SER A 292 28.18 19.68 4.73
CA SER A 292 26.91 20.43 4.55
C SER A 292 26.06 19.89 3.39
N ALA A 293 24.81 20.36 3.29
CA ALA A 293 23.87 19.99 2.23
C ALA A 293 24.36 20.35 0.81
N THR A 294 25.28 21.30 0.67
CA THR A 294 25.91 21.67 -0.61
C THR A 294 27.35 21.15 -0.74
N GLY A 295 27.79 20.32 0.20
CA GLY A 295 29.09 19.66 0.16
C GLY A 295 29.22 18.71 -1.02
N ALA A 296 30.47 18.36 -1.34
CA ALA A 296 30.76 17.33 -2.33
C ALA A 296 30.11 16.00 -1.90
N ILE A 297 29.61 15.24 -2.87
CA ILE A 297 29.11 13.89 -2.64
C ILE A 297 30.33 12.99 -2.42
N VAL A 298 30.31 12.23 -1.33
CA VAL A 298 31.36 11.28 -0.94
C VAL A 298 30.95 9.89 -1.38
N PHE A 299 29.73 9.48 -1.06
CA PHE A 299 29.12 8.25 -1.55
C PHE A 299 27.62 8.46 -1.80
N ALA A 300 27.00 7.51 -2.50
CA ALA A 300 25.55 7.45 -2.66
C ALA A 300 25.06 6.00 -2.70
N ALA A 301 23.82 5.78 -2.28
CA ALA A 301 23.12 4.51 -2.44
C ALA A 301 21.81 4.70 -3.22
N TYR A 302 21.40 3.66 -3.95
CA TYR A 302 20.21 3.65 -4.80
C TYR A 302 19.40 2.36 -4.64
N ILE A 303 18.09 2.50 -4.53
CA ILE A 303 17.13 1.39 -4.52
C ILE A 303 16.74 1.07 -5.97
N GLU A 304 17.06 -0.14 -6.42
CA GLU A 304 16.48 -0.74 -7.61
C GLU A 304 15.29 -1.63 -7.20
N GLU A 305 14.08 -1.18 -7.49
CA GLU A 305 12.86 -1.92 -7.18
C GLU A 305 12.74 -3.20 -8.02
N THR A 306 12.20 -4.26 -7.41
CA THR A 306 12.04 -5.59 -8.03
C THR A 306 10.63 -6.13 -7.84
N GLY A 307 10.18 -6.97 -8.77
CA GLY A 307 8.81 -7.52 -8.79
C GLY A 307 7.85 -6.70 -9.65
N SER A 308 6.76 -7.33 -10.09
CA SER A 308 5.62 -6.66 -10.73
C SER A 308 4.33 -7.37 -10.31
N PRO A 309 3.57 -6.86 -9.31
CA PRO A 309 3.80 -5.62 -8.55
C PRO A 309 5.07 -5.66 -7.70
N VAL A 310 5.55 -4.50 -7.22
CA VAL A 310 6.83 -4.41 -6.49
C VAL A 310 6.76 -5.19 -5.17
N THR A 311 7.74 -6.05 -4.94
CA THR A 311 7.82 -6.96 -3.77
C THR A 311 9.16 -6.88 -3.04
N GLY A 312 10.05 -5.98 -3.43
CA GLY A 312 11.35 -5.79 -2.79
C GLY A 312 12.29 -4.93 -3.62
N GLY A 313 13.57 -4.94 -3.27
CA GLY A 313 14.57 -4.20 -4.04
C GLY A 313 16.01 -4.61 -3.75
N LYS A 314 16.87 -4.28 -4.71
CA LYS A 314 18.33 -4.36 -4.61
C LYS A 314 18.89 -3.01 -4.23
N ILE A 315 20.06 -2.99 -3.61
CA ILE A 315 20.76 -1.75 -3.28
C ILE A 315 22.05 -1.66 -4.08
N TRP A 316 22.23 -0.52 -4.73
CA TRP A 316 23.48 -0.13 -5.38
C TRP A 316 24.18 0.89 -4.49
N THR A 317 25.49 0.80 -4.37
CA THR A 317 26.34 1.82 -3.74
C THR A 317 27.38 2.32 -4.72
N VAL A 318 27.82 3.55 -4.53
CA VAL A 318 28.87 4.19 -5.33
C VAL A 318 29.64 5.17 -4.47
N GLU A 319 30.93 5.27 -4.71
CA GLU A 319 31.83 6.14 -3.97
C GLU A 319 32.58 7.12 -4.89
N TYR A 320 32.96 8.27 -4.35
CA TYR A 320 33.60 9.39 -5.04
C TYR A 320 34.83 9.92 -4.32
N GLN A 321 34.93 9.73 -3.01
CA GLN A 321 36.08 10.13 -2.19
C GLN A 321 36.33 9.07 -1.13
N PRO A 322 37.60 8.80 -0.79
CA PRO A 322 37.93 7.82 0.23
C PRO A 322 37.42 8.26 1.60
N LEU A 323 36.97 7.28 2.36
CA LEU A 323 36.59 7.42 3.75
C LEU A 323 37.84 7.50 4.62
N LYS A 324 37.60 7.84 5.88
CA LYS A 324 38.66 7.92 6.88
C LYS A 324 38.73 6.64 7.66
N HIS A 325 39.91 6.04 7.60
CA HIS A 325 40.36 4.96 8.45
C HIS A 325 40.29 5.23 9.96
N PRO A 326 39.34 4.63 10.70
CA PRO A 326 39.24 4.84 12.14
C PRO A 326 40.21 3.98 12.97
N VAL A 327 40.54 2.76 12.54
CA VAL A 327 41.37 1.80 13.28
C VAL A 327 42.73 1.63 12.59
N VAL A 328 43.66 2.52 12.93
CA VAL A 328 45.04 2.57 12.41
C VAL A 328 45.89 1.29 12.49
N THR A 329 45.38 0.20 13.09
CA THR A 329 46.05 -1.10 13.20
C THR A 329 45.45 -2.18 12.29
N ASN A 330 44.32 -1.91 11.64
CA ASN A 330 43.62 -2.82 10.77
C ASN A 330 43.47 -2.14 9.42
N ALA A 331 44.23 -2.51 8.39
CA ALA A 331 44.21 -1.79 7.10
C ALA A 331 42.93 -1.98 6.28
N ASP A 332 41.97 -2.77 6.77
CA ASP A 332 40.74 -3.15 6.07
C ASP A 332 39.57 -2.95 7.04
N ASP A 333 39.15 -1.70 7.18
CA ASP A 333 38.14 -1.30 8.16
C ASP A 333 36.75 -1.31 7.56
N SER A 334 35.89 -2.17 8.10
CA SER A 334 34.50 -2.26 7.66
C SER A 334 33.62 -1.19 8.31
N LEU A 335 33.18 -0.23 7.51
CA LEU A 335 32.37 0.93 7.90
C LEU A 335 30.94 0.76 7.39
N ASN A 336 29.94 1.16 8.18
CA ASN A 336 28.54 1.05 7.77
C ASN A 336 27.69 2.23 8.25
N LEU A 337 26.41 2.20 7.86
CA LEU A 337 25.42 3.24 8.17
C LEU A 337 24.38 2.77 9.21
N ALA A 338 24.78 1.85 10.09
CA ALA A 338 23.88 1.23 11.07
C ALA A 338 23.08 2.26 11.88
N ASP A 339 21.79 1.98 12.06
CA ASP A 339 20.81 2.84 12.75
C ASP A 339 20.59 4.22 12.12
N LYS A 340 21.19 4.51 10.95
CA LYS A 340 21.02 5.79 10.24
C LYS A 340 20.06 5.66 9.07
N VAL A 341 20.21 4.61 8.27
CA VAL A 341 19.48 4.43 7.01
C VAL A 341 18.49 3.28 7.12
N PHE A 342 17.25 3.55 6.70
CA PHE A 342 16.15 2.61 6.67
C PHE A 342 15.53 2.59 5.28
N ILE A 343 14.96 1.46 4.87
CA ILE A 343 14.04 1.38 3.74
C ILE A 343 12.64 1.64 4.26
N GLY A 344 11.97 2.65 3.73
CA GLY A 344 10.54 2.90 3.94
C GLY A 344 9.74 2.42 2.73
N ALA A 345 8.63 1.74 2.96
CA ALA A 345 7.63 1.45 1.94
C ALA A 345 6.33 2.13 2.32
N SER A 346 5.63 2.68 1.31
CA SER A 346 4.27 3.19 1.44
C SER A 346 3.32 2.46 0.50
N GLN A 347 2.06 2.41 0.87
CA GLN A 347 0.99 1.88 0.04
C GLN A 347 -0.23 2.79 0.07
N ASP A 348 -1.18 2.51 -0.82
CA ASP A 348 -2.53 3.02 -0.71
C ASP A 348 -3.23 2.45 0.54
N LEU A 349 -3.97 3.30 1.24
CA LEU A 349 -4.80 2.88 2.36
C LEU A 349 -6.27 2.97 1.95
N GLU A 350 -6.85 1.80 1.67
CA GLU A 350 -8.28 1.66 1.39
C GLU A 350 -9.08 1.61 2.71
N PHE A 351 -10.12 2.43 2.78
CA PHE A 351 -10.94 2.55 3.97
C PHE A 351 -12.22 1.73 3.86
N SER A 352 -12.58 1.04 4.95
CA SER A 352 -13.78 0.21 4.99
C SER A 352 -14.99 1.02 5.47
N LEU A 353 -16.09 0.88 4.73
CA LEU A 353 -17.42 1.39 5.12
C LEU A 353 -18.40 0.27 5.44
N ALA A 354 -17.89 -0.94 5.68
CA ALA A 354 -18.72 -2.04 6.12
C ALA A 354 -19.43 -1.66 7.43
N ASN A 355 -20.75 -1.83 7.47
CA ASN A 355 -21.62 -1.45 8.60
C ASN A 355 -21.68 0.06 8.90
N ALA A 356 -21.33 0.94 7.96
CA ALA A 356 -21.52 2.38 8.17
C ALA A 356 -23.00 2.73 8.45
N PRO A 357 -23.32 3.54 9.47
CA PRO A 357 -24.71 3.85 9.81
C PRO A 357 -25.44 4.55 8.68
N SER A 358 -26.62 4.03 8.31
CA SER A 358 -27.45 4.55 7.22
C SER A 358 -28.21 5.81 7.63
N GLY A 359 -28.49 6.70 6.66
CA GLY A 359 -29.30 7.90 6.90
C GLY A 359 -28.46 9.16 7.08
N GLN A 360 -29.06 10.20 7.70
CA GLN A 360 -28.37 11.46 8.00
C GLN A 360 -27.59 11.31 9.31
N ASN A 361 -26.31 11.67 9.29
CA ASN A 361 -25.42 11.65 10.44
C ASN A 361 -24.70 13.00 10.55
N LEU A 362 -24.25 13.38 11.75
CA LEU A 362 -23.37 14.54 11.91
C LEU A 362 -21.97 14.25 11.34
N PHE A 363 -21.43 13.08 11.68
CA PHE A 363 -20.14 12.62 11.19
C PHE A 363 -20.17 11.11 10.91
N LEU A 364 -19.18 10.66 10.14
CA LEU A 364 -18.78 9.26 10.08
C LEU A 364 -17.30 9.20 10.44
N MET A 365 -16.91 8.25 11.27
CA MET A 365 -15.50 7.98 11.55
C MET A 365 -15.22 6.54 11.16
N PHE A 366 -14.28 6.30 10.25
CA PHE A 366 -14.04 4.99 9.65
C PHE A 366 -12.56 4.79 9.31
N THR A 367 -12.11 3.53 9.37
CA THR A 367 -10.71 3.14 9.19
C THR A 367 -10.61 1.96 8.21
N LYS A 368 -9.40 1.44 7.96
CA LYS A 368 -9.19 0.22 7.17
C LYS A 368 -9.91 -0.98 7.79
N ALA A 369 -10.08 -2.05 7.01
CA ALA A 369 -10.44 -3.34 7.60
C ALA A 369 -9.33 -3.77 8.59
N ASN A 370 -9.73 -4.38 9.71
CA ASN A 370 -8.83 -4.88 10.76
C ASN A 370 -7.72 -3.89 11.19
N PRO A 371 -8.09 -2.71 11.72
CA PRO A 371 -7.09 -1.76 12.18
C PRO A 371 -6.29 -2.29 13.37
N ASN A 372 -5.03 -1.86 13.48
CA ASN A 372 -4.21 -1.98 14.68
C ASN A 372 -4.85 -1.22 15.84
N VAL A 373 -5.05 -1.91 16.97
CA VAL A 373 -5.68 -1.35 18.16
C VAL A 373 -4.81 -1.57 19.39
N VAL A 374 -4.65 -0.51 20.17
CA VAL A 374 -3.94 -0.55 21.46
C VAL A 374 -4.83 -0.03 22.58
N ASP A 375 -4.69 -0.61 23.78
CA ASP A 375 -5.33 -0.07 24.97
C ASP A 375 -4.49 1.10 25.52
N VAL A 376 -5.05 2.31 25.49
CA VAL A 376 -4.47 3.49 26.11
C VAL A 376 -5.37 3.92 27.26
N ALA A 377 -4.94 3.61 28.48
CA ALA A 377 -5.62 3.99 29.71
C ALA A 377 -7.09 3.53 29.80
N GLY A 378 -7.39 2.32 29.33
CA GLY A 378 -8.72 1.71 29.32
C GLY A 378 -9.59 2.10 28.13
N VAL A 379 -9.02 2.77 27.13
CA VAL A 379 -9.69 3.12 25.87
C VAL A 379 -8.98 2.42 24.73
N LEU A 380 -9.71 1.58 23.99
CA LEU A 380 -9.21 0.96 22.78
C LEU A 380 -9.09 2.01 21.67
N ARG A 381 -7.86 2.21 21.18
CA ARG A 381 -7.47 3.25 20.24
C ARG A 381 -6.91 2.63 18.98
N ILE A 382 -7.47 3.00 17.84
CA ILE A 382 -6.97 2.63 16.52
C ILE A 382 -5.73 3.47 16.21
N THR A 383 -4.58 2.82 16.01
CA THR A 383 -3.32 3.52 15.71
C THR A 383 -3.15 3.83 14.23
N ASP A 384 -3.79 3.05 13.36
CA ASP A 384 -3.80 3.30 11.92
C ASP A 384 -4.56 4.58 11.57
N PRO A 385 -4.32 5.15 10.37
CA PRO A 385 -5.10 6.30 9.93
C PRO A 385 -6.59 6.00 9.91
N THR A 386 -7.37 7.00 10.29
CA THR A 386 -8.83 6.99 10.33
C THR A 386 -9.34 8.24 9.65
N ILE A 387 -10.42 8.13 8.88
CA ILE A 387 -11.09 9.24 8.23
C ILE A 387 -12.30 9.65 9.06
N ILE A 388 -12.43 10.96 9.30
CA ILE A 388 -13.66 11.58 9.77
C ILE A 388 -14.28 12.33 8.60
N ALA A 389 -15.49 11.93 8.20
CA ALA A 389 -16.24 12.60 7.15
C ALA A 389 -17.45 13.35 7.73
N THR A 390 -17.68 14.56 7.24
CA THR A 390 -18.79 15.46 7.64
C THR A 390 -19.33 16.20 6.44
N GLY A 391 -20.55 16.73 6.52
CA GLY A 391 -21.04 17.70 5.54
C GLY A 391 -20.14 18.94 5.44
N LYS A 392 -20.35 19.78 4.44
CA LYS A 392 -19.53 20.99 4.25
C LYS A 392 -19.66 21.91 5.44
N ASP A 393 -20.84 22.24 5.92
CA ASP A 393 -21.02 23.16 7.05
C ASP A 393 -21.94 22.52 8.11
N PRO A 394 -21.43 21.52 8.87
CA PRO A 394 -22.23 20.77 9.82
C PRO A 394 -22.61 21.62 11.03
N ALA A 395 -23.72 21.27 11.67
CA ALA A 395 -24.16 21.98 12.87
C ALA A 395 -23.20 21.72 14.04
N ASP A 396 -22.84 22.76 14.79
CA ASP A 396 -22.19 22.61 16.12
C ASP A 396 -23.22 22.03 17.09
N GLN A 397 -23.37 20.71 17.08
CA GLN A 397 -24.34 20.00 17.89
C GLN A 397 -24.07 20.21 19.39
N SER A 398 -22.81 20.40 19.78
CA SER A 398 -22.42 20.67 21.16
C SER A 398 -22.94 22.02 21.69
N SER A 399 -23.21 22.98 20.80
CA SER A 399 -23.89 24.24 21.14
C SER A 399 -25.39 24.11 21.43
N GLY A 400 -25.97 22.92 21.24
CA GLY A 400 -27.37 22.60 21.53
C GLY A 400 -28.33 22.70 20.34
N VAL A 401 -27.80 22.82 19.11
CA VAL A 401 -28.61 22.77 17.88
C VAL A 401 -28.75 21.34 17.34
N ASN A 402 -29.76 21.10 16.51
CA ASN A 402 -29.96 19.81 15.86
C ASN A 402 -29.05 19.68 14.63
N ILE A 403 -28.54 18.47 14.36
CA ILE A 403 -27.66 18.20 13.22
C ILE A 403 -28.24 18.67 11.88
N THR A 404 -29.57 18.59 11.72
CA THR A 404 -30.30 19.01 10.50
C THR A 404 -30.37 20.53 10.29
N THR A 405 -29.80 21.32 11.20
CA THR A 405 -29.66 22.78 11.03
C THR A 405 -28.41 23.17 10.25
N GLY A 406 -27.47 22.24 10.07
CA GLY A 406 -26.31 22.35 9.19
C GLY A 406 -26.27 21.17 8.23
N ASP A 407 -25.14 21.01 7.54
CA ASP A 407 -24.96 19.94 6.57
C ASP A 407 -24.73 18.58 7.24
N THR A 408 -25.45 17.56 6.79
CA THR A 408 -25.31 16.18 7.28
C THR A 408 -24.57 15.32 6.28
N ILE A 409 -23.80 14.34 6.76
CA ILE A 409 -23.24 13.30 5.90
C ILE A 409 -24.19 12.10 5.84
N ASN A 410 -24.39 11.58 4.63
CA ASN A 410 -25.31 10.50 4.38
C ASN A 410 -24.60 9.29 3.79
N THR A 411 -24.99 8.09 4.23
CA THR A 411 -24.62 6.84 3.56
C THR A 411 -25.86 6.06 3.13
N SER A 412 -25.72 5.32 2.03
CA SER A 412 -26.70 4.33 1.60
C SER A 412 -26.04 2.95 1.43
N GLN A 413 -26.64 1.92 2.03
CA GLN A 413 -26.19 0.52 1.92
C GLN A 413 -26.98 -0.29 0.86
N ALA A 414 -27.87 0.37 0.09
CA ALA A 414 -28.81 -0.32 -0.77
C ALA A 414 -28.15 -0.78 -2.09
N GLY A 415 -27.63 -2.02 -2.11
CA GLY A 415 -27.38 -2.80 -3.34
C GLY A 415 -26.09 -2.51 -4.12
N GLY A 416 -25.11 -1.81 -3.53
CA GLY A 416 -23.81 -1.51 -4.13
C GLY A 416 -22.76 -1.09 -3.08
N PRO A 417 -21.54 -0.68 -3.48
CA PRO A 417 -20.55 -0.15 -2.54
C PRO A 417 -21.11 1.09 -1.82
N THR A 418 -20.84 1.22 -0.51
CA THR A 418 -21.33 2.34 0.31
C THR A 418 -20.83 3.66 -0.28
N THR A 419 -21.76 4.54 -0.63
CA THR A 419 -21.46 5.89 -1.14
C THR A 419 -21.70 6.94 -0.07
N PHE A 420 -20.98 8.06 -0.17
CA PHE A 420 -21.21 9.27 0.59
C PHE A 420 -21.98 10.27 -0.25
N GLY A 421 -23.04 10.78 0.35
CA GLY A 421 -23.68 12.01 -0.06
C GLY A 421 -23.80 12.98 1.11
N THR A 422 -24.51 14.07 0.88
CA THR A 422 -24.81 15.07 1.91
C THR A 422 -26.30 15.38 1.89
N ASN A 423 -26.82 15.94 2.98
CA ASN A 423 -28.15 16.54 3.08
C ASN A 423 -29.28 15.67 2.49
N ASN A 424 -29.66 15.90 1.24
CA ASN A 424 -30.72 15.19 0.54
C ASN A 424 -30.21 14.06 -0.39
N GLN A 425 -29.15 13.38 0.04
CA GLN A 425 -28.53 12.14 -0.51
C GLN A 425 -27.46 12.29 -1.58
N MET A 426 -27.48 13.29 -2.46
CA MET A 426 -26.38 13.58 -3.39
C MET A 426 -25.75 14.94 -3.07
N ILE A 427 -24.50 15.15 -3.49
CA ILE A 427 -23.81 16.44 -3.38
C ILE A 427 -24.31 17.37 -4.48
N VAL A 428 -25.24 18.27 -4.14
CA VAL A 428 -25.76 19.27 -5.07
C VAL A 428 -24.88 20.52 -5.10
N GLU A 429 -25.20 21.49 -5.95
CA GLU A 429 -24.35 22.65 -6.20
C GLU A 429 -23.97 23.42 -4.93
N GLN A 430 -22.67 23.70 -4.76
CA GLN A 430 -22.06 24.34 -3.60
C GLN A 430 -22.07 23.56 -2.28
N GLU A 431 -22.68 22.37 -2.23
CA GLU A 431 -22.53 21.43 -1.13
C GLU A 431 -21.23 20.63 -1.27
N GLY A 432 -20.84 19.94 -0.20
CA GLY A 432 -19.62 19.13 -0.21
C GLY A 432 -19.46 18.29 1.05
N ILE A 433 -18.36 17.55 1.09
CA ILE A 433 -17.98 16.70 2.20
C ILE A 433 -16.56 17.07 2.62
N ARG A 434 -16.36 17.25 3.92
CA ARG A 434 -15.02 17.37 4.50
C ARG A 434 -14.56 16.02 5.00
N PHE A 435 -13.38 15.61 4.59
CA PHE A 435 -12.67 14.44 5.10
C PHE A 435 -11.46 14.91 5.91
N SER A 436 -11.36 14.52 7.17
CA SER A 436 -10.22 14.79 8.05
C SER A 436 -9.50 13.48 8.36
N PHE A 437 -8.17 13.50 8.38
CA PHE A 437 -7.34 12.31 8.55
C PHE A 437 -6.74 12.36 9.96
N VAL A 438 -6.96 11.32 10.75
CA VAL A 438 -6.61 11.28 12.17
C VAL A 438 -5.98 9.95 12.56
N THR A 439 -5.37 9.92 13.74
CA THR A 439 -4.85 8.72 14.40
C THR A 439 -5.33 8.67 15.85
N GLY A 440 -5.31 7.48 16.44
CA GLY A 440 -5.78 7.25 17.81
C GLY A 440 -7.29 7.41 17.95
N ALA A 441 -8.06 7.05 16.92
CA ALA A 441 -9.52 7.07 16.96
C ALA A 441 -10.03 6.07 18.01
N ARG A 442 -11.08 6.42 18.76
CA ARG A 442 -11.71 5.50 19.71
C ARG A 442 -12.47 4.41 18.96
N GLN A 443 -12.09 3.15 19.16
CA GLN A 443 -12.62 2.02 18.38
C GLN A 443 -14.14 1.86 18.44
N ASN A 444 -14.76 2.08 19.61
CA ASN A 444 -16.20 1.86 19.79
C ASN A 444 -17.08 2.85 19.01
N VAL A 445 -16.56 4.02 18.68
CA VAL A 445 -17.27 5.07 17.93
C VAL A 445 -16.65 5.26 16.53
N THR A 446 -16.00 4.21 16.03
CA THR A 446 -15.42 4.14 14.68
C THR A 446 -16.04 2.96 13.96
N ILE A 447 -16.42 3.12 12.69
CA ILE A 447 -16.92 2.05 11.82
C ILE A 447 -15.88 0.90 11.82
N PRO A 448 -16.31 -0.36 12.02
CA PRO A 448 -17.70 -0.85 11.93
C PRO A 448 -18.54 -0.77 13.22
N ASN A 449 -18.02 -0.23 14.32
CA ASN A 449 -18.72 -0.21 15.62
C ASN A 449 -19.62 1.02 15.82
N LEU A 450 -19.45 2.06 15.01
CA LEU A 450 -20.21 3.30 15.10
C LEU A 450 -21.68 3.09 14.72
N ASP A 451 -22.60 3.43 15.63
CA ASP A 451 -24.04 3.49 15.33
C ASP A 451 -24.52 4.91 14.98
N GLN A 452 -25.75 5.02 14.47
CA GLN A 452 -26.31 6.31 14.06
C GLN A 452 -26.51 7.30 15.22
N ASN A 453 -26.93 6.83 16.41
CA ASN A 453 -27.11 7.73 17.55
C ASN A 453 -25.76 8.25 18.05
N GLU A 454 -24.72 7.43 17.97
CA GLU A 454 -23.35 7.85 18.28
C GLU A 454 -22.80 8.82 17.24
N ALA A 455 -23.11 8.61 15.97
CA ALA A 455 -22.72 9.44 14.83
C ALA A 455 -23.37 10.83 14.82
N ASP A 456 -24.43 11.03 15.62
CA ASP A 456 -25.14 12.31 15.80
C ASP A 456 -24.61 13.14 16.98
N VAL A 457 -23.63 12.63 17.73
CA VAL A 457 -23.09 13.27 18.94
C VAL A 457 -21.67 13.76 18.69
N GLU A 458 -21.47 15.08 18.65
CA GLU A 458 -20.17 15.68 18.31
C GLU A 458 -19.04 15.25 19.26
N SER A 459 -19.33 15.03 20.54
CA SER A 459 -18.33 14.55 21.50
C SER A 459 -17.78 13.15 21.20
N ASN A 460 -18.43 12.40 20.30
CA ASN A 460 -17.95 11.08 19.85
C ASN A 460 -16.95 11.15 18.70
N VAL A 461 -16.63 12.34 18.19
CA VAL A 461 -15.48 12.56 17.28
C VAL A 461 -14.18 12.47 18.10
N ASP A 462 -13.85 11.28 18.61
CA ASP A 462 -12.76 11.08 19.56
C ASP A 462 -11.52 10.46 18.89
N PHE A 463 -10.47 11.27 18.79
CA PHE A 463 -9.15 10.91 18.28
C PHE A 463 -8.06 11.65 19.06
N THR A 464 -6.79 11.23 18.92
CA THR A 464 -5.67 11.81 19.67
C THR A 464 -4.60 12.48 18.83
N GLY A 465 -4.60 12.25 17.50
CA GLY A 465 -3.63 12.85 16.58
C GLY A 465 -4.23 13.11 15.21
N VAL A 466 -3.58 13.96 14.42
CA VAL A 466 -3.88 14.13 12.99
C VAL A 466 -2.95 13.24 12.18
N PHE A 467 -3.42 12.77 11.03
CA PHE A 467 -2.62 12.06 10.05
C PHE A 467 -2.30 12.99 8.87
N ASN A 468 -1.03 13.20 8.60
CA ASN A 468 -0.57 14.08 7.53
C ASN A 468 -0.34 13.24 6.26
N ALA A 469 -0.94 13.67 5.15
CA ALA A 469 -0.77 13.08 3.83
C ALA A 469 -0.41 14.16 2.81
N LYS A 470 0.17 13.76 1.67
CA LYS A 470 0.38 14.67 0.52
C LYS A 470 -0.56 14.41 -0.64
N SER A 471 -1.21 13.25 -0.66
CA SER A 471 -2.12 12.86 -1.72
C SER A 471 -3.28 12.06 -1.16
N ALA A 472 -4.41 12.12 -1.85
CA ALA A 472 -5.52 11.22 -1.64
C ALA A 472 -6.29 11.07 -2.96
N SER A 473 -7.11 10.04 -3.05
CA SER A 473 -8.02 9.84 -4.15
C SER A 473 -9.43 9.53 -3.66
N PHE A 474 -10.39 9.80 -4.52
CA PHE A 474 -11.79 9.45 -4.29
C PHE A 474 -12.48 9.18 -5.62
N ASP A 475 -13.46 8.30 -5.57
CA ASP A 475 -14.27 7.94 -6.72
C ASP A 475 -15.52 8.82 -6.78
N VAL A 476 -15.88 9.23 -7.98
CA VAL A 476 -17.17 9.85 -8.26
C VAL A 476 -18.09 8.77 -8.83
N VAL A 477 -19.01 8.26 -8.02
CA VAL A 477 -19.63 6.93 -8.25
C VAL A 477 -21.05 6.97 -8.79
N GLN A 478 -21.84 8.00 -8.46
CA GLN A 478 -23.20 8.16 -8.99
C GLN A 478 -23.36 9.54 -9.61
N LEU A 479 -23.85 9.60 -10.86
CA LEU A 479 -24.33 10.81 -11.52
C LEU A 479 -25.59 10.46 -12.31
N GLN A 480 -26.42 11.46 -12.59
CA GLN A 480 -27.47 11.35 -13.60
C GLN A 480 -26.86 10.97 -14.97
N SER A 481 -27.35 9.88 -15.59
CA SER A 481 -26.80 9.34 -16.84
C SER A 481 -26.71 10.38 -17.96
N GLY A 482 -25.57 10.42 -18.66
CA GLY A 482 -25.31 11.34 -19.77
C GLY A 482 -24.95 12.77 -19.36
N LYS A 483 -24.71 13.02 -18.07
CA LYS A 483 -24.25 14.31 -17.54
C LYS A 483 -22.81 14.22 -17.02
N SER A 484 -22.19 15.37 -16.81
CA SER A 484 -20.93 15.54 -16.11
C SER A 484 -21.06 16.50 -14.93
N ALA A 485 -20.19 16.37 -13.95
CA ALA A 485 -20.12 17.20 -12.76
C ALA A 485 -18.95 18.20 -12.83
N VAL A 486 -19.02 19.20 -11.95
CA VAL A 486 -17.91 20.08 -11.61
C VAL A 486 -17.47 19.76 -10.18
N VAL A 487 -16.27 19.23 -10.02
CA VAL A 487 -15.71 18.88 -8.71
C VAL A 487 -14.68 19.93 -8.31
N ARG A 488 -14.76 20.42 -7.08
CA ARG A 488 -13.74 21.31 -6.48
C ARG A 488 -13.11 20.64 -5.27
N VAL A 489 -11.79 20.77 -5.17
CA VAL A 489 -10.98 20.15 -4.12
C VAL A 489 -10.13 21.22 -3.45
N SER A 490 -10.29 21.36 -2.14
CA SER A 490 -9.51 22.28 -1.29
C SER A 490 -8.87 21.49 -0.15
N ALA A 491 -7.56 21.65 0.07
CA ALA A 491 -6.83 20.97 1.15
C ALA A 491 -6.44 21.92 2.28
N PHE A 492 -6.35 21.38 3.49
CA PHE A 492 -6.10 22.12 4.72
C PHE A 492 -5.24 21.33 5.70
N SER A 493 -4.46 22.06 6.51
CA SER A 493 -3.81 21.55 7.71
C SER A 493 -4.49 22.15 8.94
N THR A 494 -4.92 21.28 9.83
CA THR A 494 -5.62 21.59 11.08
C THR A 494 -4.83 21.10 12.30
N ALA A 495 -5.16 21.62 13.47
CA ALA A 495 -4.64 21.14 14.75
C ALA A 495 -5.39 19.88 15.23
N VAL A 496 -4.94 19.28 16.33
CA VAL A 496 -5.68 18.18 16.97
C VAL A 496 -6.85 18.76 17.76
N GLU A 497 -8.06 18.64 17.22
CA GLU A 497 -9.28 19.22 17.78
C GLU A 497 -10.37 18.16 17.90
N SER A 498 -10.32 17.36 18.97
CA SER A 498 -11.26 16.24 19.16
C SER A 498 -12.49 16.61 19.99
N GLY A 499 -13.50 15.76 19.91
CA GLY A 499 -14.80 15.91 20.56
C GLY A 499 -15.52 17.17 20.10
N THR A 500 -16.07 17.91 21.06
CA THR A 500 -16.85 19.14 20.84
C THR A 500 -16.05 20.31 20.25
N ASN A 501 -14.74 20.15 20.08
CA ASN A 501 -13.90 21.14 19.42
C ASN A 501 -13.80 20.90 17.91
N PHE A 502 -14.20 19.73 17.41
CA PHE A 502 -13.93 19.32 16.02
C PHE A 502 -14.60 20.24 15.00
N ILE A 503 -15.89 20.54 15.16
CA ILE A 503 -16.61 21.41 14.21
C ILE A 503 -16.19 22.88 14.41
N ASN A 504 -16.03 23.29 15.67
CA ASN A 504 -15.53 24.62 16.03
C ASN A 504 -14.14 24.92 15.44
N GLY A 505 -13.31 23.88 15.31
CA GLY A 505 -11.95 23.91 14.78
C GLY A 505 -11.85 24.17 13.28
N TYR A 506 -12.95 24.14 12.52
CA TYR A 506 -12.94 24.48 11.09
C TYR A 506 -12.52 25.93 10.86
N VAL A 507 -12.69 26.80 11.86
CA VAL A 507 -12.18 28.17 11.81
C VAL A 507 -10.71 28.19 12.19
N GLY A 508 -9.86 28.65 11.28
CA GLY A 508 -8.42 28.84 11.55
C GLY A 508 -7.52 27.79 10.89
N ASP A 509 -8.10 26.83 10.18
CA ASP A 509 -7.37 25.91 9.31
C ASP A 509 -6.46 26.64 8.31
N THR A 510 -5.26 26.10 8.12
CA THR A 510 -4.30 26.62 7.14
C THR A 510 -4.58 25.97 5.78
N SER A 511 -4.85 26.77 4.75
CA SER A 511 -5.03 26.26 3.39
C SER A 511 -3.70 25.77 2.81
N ILE A 512 -3.73 24.57 2.22
CA ILE A 512 -2.61 23.94 1.52
C ILE A 512 -2.97 23.84 0.03
N ALA A 513 -2.08 24.32 -0.84
CA ALA A 513 -2.35 24.37 -2.27
C ALA A 513 -2.30 22.96 -2.90
N ILE A 514 -3.29 22.65 -3.74
CA ILE A 514 -3.24 21.51 -4.66
C ILE A 514 -2.25 21.84 -5.78
N SER A 515 -1.25 20.99 -6.00
CA SER A 515 -0.21 21.15 -7.02
C SER A 515 -0.42 20.27 -8.25
N ASN A 516 -1.13 19.15 -8.11
CA ASN A 516 -1.41 18.25 -9.22
C ASN A 516 -2.76 17.57 -9.05
N VAL A 517 -3.46 17.32 -10.15
CA VAL A 517 -4.65 16.47 -10.22
C VAL A 517 -4.54 15.52 -11.39
N ARG A 518 -4.87 14.25 -11.15
CA ARG A 518 -5.06 13.21 -12.16
C ARG A 518 -6.50 12.73 -12.13
N VAL A 519 -7.06 12.47 -13.30
CA VAL A 519 -8.36 11.82 -13.43
C VAL A 519 -8.16 10.47 -14.10
N LEU A 520 -8.64 9.43 -13.45
CA LEU A 520 -8.60 8.06 -13.93
C LEU A 520 -10.00 7.60 -14.31
N ASN A 521 -10.11 6.77 -15.34
CA ASN A 521 -11.38 6.13 -15.71
C ASN A 521 -11.68 4.91 -14.81
N SER A 522 -12.81 4.26 -15.04
CA SER A 522 -13.25 3.08 -14.27
C SER A 522 -12.36 1.84 -14.43
N THR A 523 -11.36 1.87 -15.31
CA THR A 523 -10.36 0.79 -15.47
C THR A 523 -9.02 1.17 -14.86
N GLY A 524 -8.93 2.28 -14.11
CA GLY A 524 -7.67 2.76 -13.51
C GLY A 524 -6.69 3.41 -14.50
N GLN A 525 -7.12 3.70 -15.74
CA GLN A 525 -6.26 4.40 -16.69
C GLN A 525 -6.35 5.91 -16.45
N VAL A 526 -5.21 6.59 -16.33
CA VAL A 526 -5.14 8.06 -16.36
C VAL A 526 -5.64 8.56 -17.70
N ILE A 527 -6.68 9.40 -17.68
CA ILE A 527 -7.28 10.03 -18.86
C ILE A 527 -7.05 11.54 -18.90
N GLU A 528 -6.73 12.15 -17.77
CA GLU A 528 -6.34 13.57 -17.69
C GLU A 528 -5.30 13.74 -16.58
N ASN A 529 -4.30 14.59 -16.82
CA ASN A 529 -3.28 14.92 -15.84
C ASN A 529 -2.90 16.39 -15.96
N SER A 530 -3.03 17.14 -14.88
CA SER A 530 -2.84 18.59 -14.87
C SER A 530 -1.41 19.05 -15.24
N ASN A 531 -0.43 18.14 -15.22
CA ASN A 531 0.93 18.41 -15.71
C ASN A 531 1.05 18.36 -17.25
N GLY A 532 -0.03 18.02 -17.97
CA GLY A 532 -0.11 17.96 -19.42
C GLY A 532 0.39 16.65 -20.06
N SER A 533 0.80 15.65 -19.26
CA SER A 533 1.29 14.36 -19.77
C SER A 533 0.20 13.50 -20.44
N VAL A 534 -1.05 13.65 -20.00
CA VAL A 534 -2.25 13.02 -20.56
C VAL A 534 -3.31 14.09 -20.62
N ASN A 535 -4.05 14.20 -21.74
CA ASN A 535 -5.10 15.21 -21.89
C ASN A 535 -6.34 14.59 -22.54
N ASP A 536 -7.50 14.74 -21.91
CA ASP A 536 -8.81 14.46 -22.49
C ASP A 536 -9.53 15.81 -22.71
N PRO A 537 -9.87 16.19 -23.95
CA PRO A 537 -10.51 17.48 -24.22
C PRO A 537 -11.90 17.66 -23.56
N ALA A 538 -12.51 16.59 -23.05
CA ALA A 538 -13.76 16.66 -22.30
C ALA A 538 -13.57 17.03 -20.82
N ILE A 539 -12.34 17.00 -20.31
CA ILE A 539 -11.99 17.32 -18.93
C ILE A 539 -11.18 18.63 -18.91
N THR A 540 -11.43 19.48 -17.93
CA THR A 540 -10.59 20.66 -17.70
C THR A 540 -10.26 20.77 -16.24
N ILE A 541 -8.97 20.92 -15.94
CA ILE A 541 -8.46 21.14 -14.59
C ILE A 541 -7.94 22.58 -14.52
N SER A 542 -8.36 23.31 -13.49
CA SER A 542 -7.85 24.65 -13.21
C SER A 542 -7.53 24.83 -11.73
N PHE A 543 -6.51 25.62 -11.44
CA PHE A 543 -6.10 25.96 -10.07
C PHE A 543 -6.28 27.45 -9.83
N VAL A 544 -7.08 27.81 -8.82
CA VAL A 544 -7.28 29.21 -8.41
C VAL A 544 -7.08 29.30 -6.91
N ALA A 545 -6.11 30.12 -6.49
CA ALA A 545 -5.74 30.29 -5.08
C ALA A 545 -5.49 28.97 -4.33
N GLY A 546 -4.86 27.99 -5.00
CA GLY A 546 -4.55 26.67 -4.42
C GLY A 546 -5.70 25.66 -4.44
N VAL A 547 -6.89 26.04 -4.91
CA VAL A 547 -8.05 25.15 -5.05
C VAL A 547 -8.12 24.59 -6.48
N ALA A 548 -8.28 23.28 -6.60
CA ALA A 548 -8.47 22.62 -7.90
C ALA A 548 -9.95 22.61 -8.28
N THR A 549 -10.27 22.90 -9.54
CA THR A 549 -11.60 22.76 -10.14
C THR A 549 -11.49 21.86 -11.36
N ILE A 550 -12.22 20.74 -11.35
CA ILE A 550 -12.27 19.73 -12.40
C ILE A 550 -13.67 19.75 -13.02
N THR A 551 -13.77 20.09 -14.30
CA THR A 551 -15.04 20.05 -15.05
C THR A 551 -15.05 18.85 -15.98
N GLY A 552 -16.24 18.29 -16.25
CA GLY A 552 -16.38 17.17 -17.18
C GLY A 552 -16.29 15.79 -16.52
N VAL A 553 -16.34 15.74 -15.19
CA VAL A 553 -16.23 14.51 -14.40
C VAL A 553 -17.48 13.64 -14.61
N LYS A 554 -17.31 12.34 -14.83
CA LYS A 554 -18.41 11.37 -15.03
C LYS A 554 -18.41 10.32 -13.93
N ALA A 555 -19.53 9.60 -13.80
CA ALA A 555 -19.62 8.44 -12.91
C ALA A 555 -18.55 7.40 -13.26
N GLY A 556 -17.93 6.82 -12.22
CA GLY A 556 -16.83 5.87 -12.32
C GLY A 556 -15.46 6.52 -12.59
N TYR A 557 -15.34 7.85 -12.56
CA TYR A 557 -14.03 8.50 -12.58
C TYR A 557 -13.47 8.59 -11.17
N GLN A 558 -12.17 8.31 -11.04
CA GLN A 558 -11.42 8.56 -9.83
C GLN A 558 -10.63 9.86 -9.99
N ILE A 559 -10.62 10.68 -8.94
CA ILE A 559 -9.84 11.91 -8.88
C ILE A 559 -8.75 11.70 -7.83
N GLU A 560 -7.49 11.77 -8.26
CA GLU A 560 -6.31 11.77 -7.41
C GLU A 560 -5.74 13.20 -7.39
N TYR A 561 -5.43 13.72 -6.20
CA TYR A 561 -4.81 15.03 -6.05
C TYR A 561 -3.55 14.94 -5.19
N THR A 562 -2.61 15.87 -5.44
CA THR A 562 -1.39 16.05 -4.67
C THR A 562 -1.27 17.49 -4.21
N THR A 563 -0.79 17.71 -2.99
CA THR A 563 -0.60 19.02 -2.37
C THR A 563 0.87 19.45 -2.33
N THR A 564 1.10 20.76 -2.18
CA THR A 564 2.45 21.34 -2.07
C THR A 564 3.17 21.01 -0.75
N SER A 565 2.42 20.65 0.29
CA SER A 565 2.89 20.30 1.63
C SER A 565 1.88 19.36 2.27
N ASP A 566 2.20 18.81 3.44
CA ASP A 566 1.31 17.88 4.11
C ASP A 566 -0.01 18.56 4.49
N HIS A 567 -1.12 17.85 4.28
CA HIS A 567 -2.45 18.24 4.71
C HIS A 567 -3.09 17.09 5.49
N ASN A 568 -4.07 17.41 6.32
CA ASN A 568 -4.80 16.44 7.13
C ASN A 568 -6.32 16.63 7.06
N ARG A 569 -6.77 17.49 6.15
CA ARG A 569 -8.18 17.71 5.85
C ARG A 569 -8.37 18.11 4.39
N VAL A 570 -9.41 17.62 3.75
CA VAL A 570 -9.82 18.00 2.40
C VAL A 570 -11.32 18.27 2.34
N LEU A 571 -11.71 19.30 1.60
CA LEU A 571 -13.09 19.58 1.22
C LEU A 571 -13.25 19.21 -0.26
N VAL A 572 -14.16 18.28 -0.53
CA VAL A 572 -14.62 17.95 -1.89
C VAL A 572 -16.03 18.50 -2.06
N GLU A 573 -16.23 19.40 -3.01
CA GLU A 573 -17.50 20.10 -3.22
C GLU A 573 -17.95 20.01 -4.68
N ASN A 574 -19.26 20.13 -4.88
CA ASN A 574 -19.81 20.40 -6.20
C ASN A 574 -19.56 21.88 -6.53
N GLY A 575 -18.63 22.12 -7.45
CA GLY A 575 -18.20 23.45 -7.83
C GLY A 575 -19.14 24.17 -8.80
N ALA A 576 -20.27 23.57 -9.18
CA ALA A 576 -21.24 24.20 -10.03
C ALA A 576 -21.92 25.40 -9.34
N ALA A 577 -22.36 26.37 -10.14
CA ALA A 577 -23.17 27.46 -9.65
C ALA A 577 -24.61 26.97 -9.37
N VAL A 578 -25.23 27.43 -8.29
CA VAL A 578 -26.62 27.04 -7.88
C VAL A 578 -27.70 27.28 -8.94
N ASN A 579 -27.41 28.08 -9.95
CA ASN A 579 -28.32 28.36 -11.06
C ASN A 579 -27.83 27.82 -12.41
N ALA A 580 -26.86 26.90 -12.40
CA ALA A 580 -26.37 26.23 -13.61
C ALA A 580 -27.52 25.49 -14.32
N LYS A 581 -27.45 25.42 -15.66
CA LYS A 581 -28.48 24.78 -16.50
C LYS A 581 -27.84 23.98 -17.61
N GLY A 582 -28.38 22.80 -17.92
CA GLY A 582 -27.83 21.88 -18.92
C GLY A 582 -27.34 20.55 -18.32
N ASN A 583 -26.27 19.99 -18.88
CA ASN A 583 -25.79 18.63 -18.57
C ASN A 583 -24.38 18.58 -17.96
N GLU A 584 -23.80 19.72 -17.59
CA GLU A 584 -22.39 19.86 -17.18
C GLU A 584 -22.22 20.25 -15.69
N HIS A 585 -23.22 19.96 -14.86
CA HIS A 585 -23.31 20.29 -13.42
C HIS A 585 -24.20 19.27 -12.71
N ALA A 586 -24.02 17.99 -13.01
CA ALA A 586 -24.75 16.94 -12.31
C ALA A 586 -24.35 16.89 -10.83
N ASP A 587 -25.36 16.61 -10.01
CA ASP A 587 -25.18 16.13 -8.64
C ASP A 587 -24.42 14.80 -8.67
N PHE A 588 -23.67 14.53 -7.60
CA PHE A 588 -22.91 13.29 -7.50
C PHE A 588 -22.78 12.75 -6.09
N ASP A 589 -22.46 11.46 -6.02
CA ASP A 589 -21.97 10.80 -4.80
C ASP A 589 -20.47 10.57 -4.88
N ILE A 590 -19.84 10.50 -3.71
CA ILE A 590 -18.44 10.10 -3.56
C ILE A 590 -18.37 8.66 -3.05
N GLY A 591 -17.45 7.86 -3.56
CA GLY A 591 -17.12 6.52 -3.04
C GLY A 591 -15.61 6.33 -2.99
N GLY A 592 -15.16 5.15 -2.55
CA GLY A 592 -13.77 4.70 -2.69
C GLY A 592 -12.73 5.71 -2.21
N PHE A 593 -12.94 6.34 -1.04
CA PHE A 593 -11.98 7.30 -0.52
C PHE A 593 -10.72 6.56 -0.06
N THR A 594 -9.58 6.91 -0.64
CA THR A 594 -8.29 6.26 -0.40
C THR A 594 -7.28 7.33 -0.03
N LEU A 595 -6.52 7.11 1.05
CA LEU A 595 -5.33 7.93 1.30
C LEU A 595 -4.16 7.31 0.54
N VAL A 596 -3.60 8.09 -0.36
CA VAL A 596 -2.44 7.69 -1.17
C VAL A 596 -1.20 8.05 -0.35
N GLN A 597 -0.31 7.07 -0.09
CA GLN A 597 0.94 7.22 0.67
C GLN A 597 0.79 7.28 2.21
N ALA A 598 -0.18 6.55 2.79
CA ALA A 598 -0.64 6.77 4.18
C ALA A 598 -0.13 5.81 5.26
N SER A 599 0.71 4.84 4.90
CA SER A 599 1.37 3.98 5.90
C SER A 599 2.82 3.85 5.53
N ILE A 600 3.74 4.08 6.47
CA ILE A 600 5.17 3.85 6.26
C ILE A 600 5.56 2.68 7.15
N SER A 601 5.78 1.52 6.54
CA SER A 601 6.54 0.44 7.16
C SER A 601 8.01 0.65 6.84
N LYS A 602 8.90 0.31 7.78
CA LYS A 602 10.33 0.52 7.57
C LYS A 602 11.19 -0.55 8.20
N ALA A 603 12.28 -0.89 7.52
CA ALA A 603 13.33 -1.78 8.00
C ALA A 603 14.67 -1.05 8.05
N GLU A 604 15.48 -1.33 9.08
CA GLU A 604 16.87 -0.87 9.11
C GLU A 604 17.65 -1.57 7.99
N ILE A 605 18.45 -0.79 7.26
CA ILE A 605 19.25 -1.32 6.15
C ILE A 605 20.68 -0.78 6.14
N GLY A 606 20.95 0.28 6.89
CA GLY A 606 22.25 0.91 6.95
C GLY A 606 23.35 -0.02 7.47
N SER A 607 23.02 -1.01 8.30
CA SER A 607 23.95 -2.06 8.71
C SER A 607 24.39 -3.00 7.58
N ARG A 608 23.70 -2.98 6.43
CA ARG A 608 24.03 -3.76 5.22
C ARG A 608 24.66 -2.94 4.11
N ILE A 609 24.77 -1.63 4.30
CA ILE A 609 25.50 -0.75 3.40
C ILE A 609 26.90 -0.59 4.00
N ILE A 610 27.86 -1.29 3.40
CA ILE A 610 29.19 -1.46 3.95
C ILE A 610 30.21 -0.85 2.98
N PHE A 611 31.19 -0.16 3.54
CA PHE A 611 32.37 0.33 2.86
C PHE A 611 33.58 -0.24 3.56
N ASP A 612 34.35 -1.06 2.86
CA ASP A 612 35.60 -1.59 3.36
C ASP A 612 36.72 -0.63 2.95
N ASP A 613 37.21 0.10 3.94
CA ASP A 613 38.16 1.21 3.79
C ASP A 613 39.59 0.66 3.73
N ASP A 614 40.26 0.85 2.58
CA ASP A 614 41.65 0.47 2.34
C ASP A 614 42.58 1.49 3.02
N GLY A 615 42.87 1.21 4.28
CA GLY A 615 43.88 1.89 5.06
C GLY A 615 45.28 1.65 4.49
N PRO A 616 46.22 2.59 4.67
CA PRO A 616 47.56 2.45 4.12
C PRO A 616 48.27 1.17 4.62
N SER A 617 48.44 0.18 3.73
CA SER A 617 49.14 -1.06 4.00
C SER A 617 50.52 -1.11 3.32
N ILE A 618 51.49 -1.76 3.97
CA ILE A 618 52.80 -2.07 3.36
C ILE A 618 52.98 -3.58 3.31
N SER A 619 52.99 -4.14 2.10
CA SER A 619 53.24 -5.56 1.88
C SER A 619 54.66 -5.79 1.35
N THR A 620 55.41 -6.72 1.95
CA THR A 620 56.78 -7.06 1.56
C THR A 620 56.87 -8.15 0.49
N THR A 621 55.80 -8.43 -0.25
CA THR A 621 55.81 -9.48 -1.28
C THR A 621 56.41 -8.97 -2.60
N GLY A 622 57.74 -9.06 -2.71
CA GLY A 622 58.52 -8.67 -3.90
C GLY A 622 60.03 -8.66 -3.62
N THR A 623 60.85 -8.19 -4.59
CA THR A 623 62.24 -7.82 -4.29
C THR A 623 62.18 -6.56 -3.44
N GLU A 624 62.63 -6.65 -2.19
CA GLU A 624 62.58 -5.54 -1.22
C GLU A 624 63.10 -4.23 -1.85
N PRO A 625 62.32 -3.13 -1.80
CA PRO A 625 62.90 -1.82 -1.97
C PRO A 625 63.97 -1.66 -0.88
N THR A 626 65.22 -1.46 -1.30
CA THR A 626 66.30 -1.18 -0.35
C THR A 626 66.08 0.24 0.17
N LEU A 627 65.35 0.36 1.29
CA LEU A 627 65.26 1.61 2.05
C LEU A 627 66.63 1.88 2.66
N THR A 628 67.37 2.78 2.03
CA THR A 628 68.60 3.33 2.60
C THR A 628 68.16 4.50 3.48
N VAL A 629 67.95 4.23 4.76
CA VAL A 629 67.74 5.27 5.75
C VAL A 629 69.07 5.89 6.12
N ASP A 630 69.16 7.21 6.05
CA ASP A 630 70.33 7.94 6.51
C ASP A 630 70.26 8.05 8.04
N GLU A 631 71.13 7.34 8.76
CA GLU A 631 71.14 7.36 10.23
C GLU A 631 71.58 8.72 10.83
N THR A 632 71.88 9.73 10.01
CA THR A 632 72.24 11.07 10.52
C THR A 632 71.05 11.85 11.10
N VAL A 633 69.79 11.44 10.86
CA VAL A 633 68.60 12.14 11.40
C VAL A 633 67.53 11.15 11.90
N LEU A 634 67.70 10.63 13.12
CA LEU A 634 66.70 9.75 13.80
C LEU A 634 65.49 10.51 14.39
N ALA A 635 65.37 11.82 14.17
CA ALA A 635 64.37 12.68 14.82
C ALA A 635 63.22 13.10 13.90
N THR A 636 63.23 12.68 12.64
CA THR A 636 62.18 12.99 11.65
C THR A 636 61.70 11.71 11.02
N ASN A 637 60.37 11.54 10.91
CA ASN A 637 59.78 10.43 10.18
C ASN A 637 60.26 10.48 8.72
N ASP A 638 60.61 9.33 8.17
CA ASP A 638 60.84 9.22 6.73
C ASP A 638 59.50 9.45 6.00
N THR A 639 59.54 10.34 5.01
CA THR A 639 58.44 10.56 4.08
C THR A 639 58.75 9.82 2.78
N GLN A 640 57.84 8.96 2.34
CA GLN A 640 57.87 8.39 1.00
C GLN A 640 57.30 9.37 -0.02
#